data_AF-A0A354W7U1-F1
#
_entry.id   AF-A0A354W7U1-F1
#
_cell.length_a   1.000
_cell.length_b   1.000
_cell.length_c   1.000
_cell.angle_alpha   90.00
_cell.angle_beta   90.00
_cell.angle_gamma   90.00
#
_symmetry.space_group_name_H-M   'P 1'
#
loop_
_entity.id
_entity.type
_entity.pdbx_description
1 polymer ?
#
loop_
_entity_poly.entity_id
_entity_poly.type
_entity_poly.pdbx_seq_one_letter_code
_entity_poly.pdbx_strand_id
1 'polypeptide(L)'
;MKHTFKAIIITAICTLFSTNGVAQIDHWEKLVGANDTWQYRVGNSEPSSSWMNASFNSSSWSSGTGGIGYGDGDDSTVITNCASLYMRRSFTVSNLSAIEALILNADYDDGFVAYLNGTEIARANVDTLTPPYNYNPPTWREAKMYQGGEAVTFVVNKAIWQGLLTNGTNILAVQTINNGGANSSDMSARYWLHCGVNTATQIHATPADWFDFDCFESPVAIMRINTFEENIPDDPSIRGIMEIVWNDTATNHASYGVPTDLITNIEIEKRGRWSQFVYPKNGYAIETKDFHWEDTDVSPLQMPMEEDWTLHGPYGDRSFMRNVLAMHLANKQGNYASRTRFVELFINGDYEGLYVMMEKIKRGEDRVDIAKLKPDEISGDDVTGGYIFKTDWEPVDWRSSFSMLVDTTKIPYTYAYPKRKNIVQQQETYIQDYVDDWEHSMQNTTVTYNGKYWHQYMDLASFVDFFLMMEITKDIDAYRASTYYYKKKDSNGGKIHAGPVWDFNFAFGLVDYCQGYLPNGYMFSGNWCSGTNPAWWEDLVYTPQFADAVNCRWKELRTTVWHKDSITDFIAGNESLLTSVAARNHARWPLMGSNPSAVKYVAATFSGDVELVEDWLMDRIDWLDSNMIGADCILNQNEIDAVASDVIVYPNPTSGICTVTSPVLFENVKIRSNTGEIVAIIQTDNRYVGEKIILDLQGLVSGMYSLEFVSSEVQFVKKIAIVH
;
A
#
# COMPACT_ATOMS: atom_id res chain seq x y z
N MET A 1 64.89 8.76 16.62
CA MET A 1 64.96 7.60 15.70
C MET A 1 63.59 6.94 15.70
N LYS A 2 62.66 7.42 14.86
CA LYS A 2 62.24 6.78 13.59
C LYS A 2 62.06 5.25 13.73
N HIS A 3 60.87 4.82 14.13
CA HIS A 3 60.37 3.49 13.85
C HIS A 3 59.17 3.59 12.92
N THR A 4 59.32 2.92 11.79
CA THR A 4 58.54 2.97 10.56
C THR A 4 57.30 2.08 10.70
N PHE A 5 56.11 2.63 10.45
CA PHE A 5 54.87 1.88 10.29
C PHE A 5 54.93 1.08 8.97
N LYS A 6 54.68 -0.24 9.04
CA LYS A 6 54.41 -1.09 7.87
C LYS A 6 52.93 -0.95 7.50
N ALA A 7 52.65 -0.44 6.31
CA ALA A 7 51.32 -0.46 5.71
C ALA A 7 51.02 -1.87 5.19
N ILE A 8 49.86 -2.42 5.59
CA ILE A 8 49.27 -3.64 5.03
C ILE A 8 48.41 -3.20 3.85
N ILE A 9 48.75 -3.66 2.65
CA ILE A 9 47.99 -3.43 1.42
C ILE A 9 46.83 -4.43 1.42
N ILE A 10 45.60 -3.96 1.60
CA ILE A 10 44.38 -4.72 1.34
C ILE A 10 44.04 -4.48 -0.13
N THR A 11 44.16 -5.52 -0.94
CA THR A 11 43.73 -5.50 -2.35
C THR A 11 42.22 -5.64 -2.40
N ALA A 12 41.51 -4.55 -2.66
CA ALA A 12 40.09 -4.58 -2.98
C ALA A 12 39.89 -5.25 -4.35
N ILE A 13 39.22 -6.39 -4.36
CA ILE A 13 38.75 -7.04 -5.59
C ILE A 13 37.45 -6.33 -5.98
N CYS A 14 37.53 -5.36 -6.88
CA CYS A 14 36.36 -4.80 -7.54
C CYS A 14 35.80 -5.84 -8.52
N THR A 15 34.73 -6.52 -8.12
CA THR A 15 33.84 -7.21 -9.05
C THR A 15 33.07 -6.16 -9.84
N LEU A 16 33.48 -5.94 -11.09
CA LEU A 16 32.70 -5.20 -12.08
C LEU A 16 31.42 -5.99 -12.38
N PHE A 17 30.31 -5.60 -11.74
CA PHE A 17 29.00 -5.90 -12.28
C PHE A 17 28.83 -5.03 -13.53
N SER A 18 28.74 -5.66 -14.69
CA SER A 18 28.24 -5.01 -15.90
C SER A 18 26.74 -4.76 -15.70
N THR A 19 26.38 -3.63 -15.12
CA THR A 19 25.04 -3.10 -15.29
C THR A 19 24.93 -2.72 -16.77
N ASN A 20 23.94 -3.27 -17.47
CA ASN A 20 23.49 -2.62 -18.70
C ASN A 20 22.98 -1.25 -18.25
N GLY A 21 23.83 -0.22 -18.39
CA GLY A 21 23.51 1.13 -17.99
C GLY A 21 22.35 1.61 -18.83
N VAL A 22 21.16 1.63 -18.25
CA VAL A 22 20.09 2.51 -18.70
C VAL A 22 20.66 3.92 -18.58
N ALA A 23 20.56 4.71 -19.65
CA ALA A 23 21.14 6.04 -19.67
C ALA A 23 20.47 6.92 -18.61
N GLN A 24 21.22 7.25 -17.56
CA GLN A 24 20.81 8.18 -16.52
C GLN A 24 20.78 9.59 -17.14
N ILE A 25 19.76 10.38 -16.80
CA ILE A 25 19.71 11.81 -17.12
C ILE A 25 20.92 12.47 -16.45
N ASP A 26 21.76 13.12 -17.25
CA ASP A 26 22.93 13.86 -16.80
C ASP A 26 22.51 15.24 -16.25
N HIS A 27 21.69 15.97 -17.01
CA HIS A 27 21.10 17.22 -16.60
C HIS A 27 19.79 17.52 -17.35
N TRP A 28 19.09 18.53 -16.88
CA TRP A 28 17.88 19.06 -17.51
C TRP A 28 18.18 20.24 -18.43
N GLU A 29 17.45 20.33 -19.53
CA GLU A 29 17.48 21.43 -20.49
C GLU A 29 16.06 21.90 -20.83
N LYS A 30 15.94 23.02 -21.51
CA LYS A 30 14.67 23.64 -21.92
C LYS A 30 14.49 23.60 -23.43
N LEU A 31 13.37 23.03 -23.84
CA LEU A 31 12.88 23.06 -25.23
C LEU A 31 11.94 24.25 -25.48
N VAL A 32 11.08 24.56 -24.50
CA VAL A 32 10.13 25.69 -24.54
C VAL A 32 10.12 26.38 -23.19
N GLY A 33 10.17 27.72 -23.17
CA GLY A 33 9.98 28.53 -21.96
C GLY A 33 8.70 29.35 -21.98
N ALA A 34 8.18 29.68 -20.79
CA ALA A 34 7.00 30.54 -20.70
C ALA A 34 7.22 31.91 -21.35
N ASN A 35 8.41 32.51 -21.23
CA ASN A 35 8.71 33.82 -21.81
C ASN A 35 9.19 33.76 -23.27
N ASP A 36 9.14 32.60 -23.92
CA ASP A 36 9.39 32.52 -25.36
C ASP A 36 8.32 33.31 -26.14
N THR A 37 8.56 33.59 -27.43
CA THR A 37 7.52 34.14 -28.29
C THR A 37 6.56 33.05 -28.75
N TRP A 38 5.29 33.20 -28.39
CA TRP A 38 4.19 32.32 -28.75
C TRP A 38 3.34 32.93 -29.86
N GLN A 39 2.87 32.10 -30.77
CA GLN A 39 1.74 32.45 -31.64
C GLN A 39 0.45 32.12 -30.91
N TYR A 40 -0.50 33.04 -30.89
CA TYR A 40 -1.73 32.85 -30.14
C TYR A 40 -2.98 33.34 -30.87
N ARG A 41 -4.11 32.74 -30.53
CA ARG A 41 -5.44 33.15 -30.98
C ARG A 41 -6.41 33.13 -29.80
N VAL A 42 -7.10 34.25 -29.63
CA VAL A 42 -8.21 34.39 -28.68
C VAL A 42 -9.39 33.54 -29.14
N GLY A 43 -9.87 32.66 -28.25
CA GLY A 43 -10.94 31.70 -28.46
C GLY A 43 -12.31 32.35 -28.37
N ASN A 44 -12.70 33.05 -29.43
CA ASN A 44 -14.06 33.55 -29.65
C ASN A 44 -14.85 32.68 -30.66
N SER A 45 -14.18 31.66 -31.21
CA SER A 45 -14.71 30.66 -32.13
C SER A 45 -13.68 29.54 -32.28
N GLU A 46 -14.12 28.39 -32.80
CA GLU A 46 -13.23 27.24 -33.03
C GLU A 46 -12.06 27.58 -33.98
N PRO A 47 -10.85 27.08 -33.71
CA PRO A 47 -9.79 26.95 -34.71
C PRO A 47 -10.06 25.80 -35.69
N SER A 48 -9.23 25.76 -36.74
CA SER A 48 -9.14 24.56 -37.56
C SER A 48 -8.85 23.37 -36.63
N SER A 49 -9.50 22.23 -36.84
CA SER A 49 -9.22 20.99 -36.10
C SER A 49 -7.76 20.54 -36.18
N SER A 50 -6.99 21.06 -37.14
CA SER A 50 -5.55 20.78 -37.31
C SER A 50 -4.61 21.73 -36.57
N TRP A 51 -5.12 22.70 -35.81
CA TRP A 51 -4.31 23.78 -35.22
C TRP A 51 -3.14 23.29 -34.36
N MET A 52 -3.27 22.12 -33.73
CA MET A 52 -2.25 21.52 -32.88
C MET A 52 -1.09 20.89 -33.66
N ASN A 53 -1.28 20.63 -34.96
CA ASN A 53 -0.32 19.88 -35.79
C ASN A 53 0.84 20.78 -36.24
N ALA A 54 2.03 20.19 -36.43
CA ALA A 54 3.21 20.94 -36.87
C ALA A 54 3.03 21.63 -38.23
N SER A 55 2.23 21.06 -39.14
CA SER A 55 1.98 21.60 -40.48
C SER A 55 0.95 22.74 -40.54
N PHE A 56 0.29 23.08 -39.44
CA PHE A 56 -0.74 24.13 -39.45
C PHE A 56 -0.13 25.52 -39.65
N ASN A 57 -0.67 26.25 -40.64
CA ASN A 57 -0.27 27.62 -40.92
C ASN A 57 -0.98 28.62 -39.99
N SER A 58 -0.25 29.09 -38.98
CA SER A 58 -0.67 30.10 -38.00
C SER A 58 -0.28 31.53 -38.38
N SER A 59 0.03 31.83 -39.65
CA SER A 59 0.44 33.19 -40.05
C SER A 59 -0.61 34.27 -39.78
N SER A 60 -1.88 33.89 -39.59
CA SER A 60 -2.97 34.80 -39.22
C SER A 60 -3.16 34.96 -37.71
N TRP A 61 -2.38 34.25 -36.89
CA TRP A 61 -2.44 34.35 -35.43
C TRP A 61 -1.57 35.51 -34.96
N SER A 62 -1.93 36.07 -33.81
CA SER A 62 -1.12 37.08 -33.15
C SER A 62 0.17 36.45 -32.61
N SER A 63 1.16 37.28 -32.29
CA SER A 63 2.43 36.87 -31.71
C SER A 63 2.74 37.73 -30.49
N GLY A 64 3.22 37.11 -29.41
CA GLY A 64 3.55 37.82 -28.16
C GLY A 64 4.48 37.00 -27.28
N THR A 65 5.10 37.65 -26.29
CA THR A 65 5.86 36.97 -25.23
C THR A 65 4.89 36.14 -24.39
N GLY A 66 5.20 34.89 -24.09
CA GLY A 66 4.31 34.08 -23.24
C GLY A 66 4.28 34.54 -21.78
N GLY A 67 3.41 33.94 -20.96
CA GLY A 67 2.73 34.69 -19.90
C GLY A 67 1.67 35.58 -20.55
N ILE A 68 0.68 34.93 -21.17
CA ILE A 68 -0.40 35.59 -21.89
C ILE A 68 -1.67 35.51 -21.05
N GLY A 69 -2.31 36.64 -20.85
CA GLY A 69 -3.44 36.74 -19.94
C GLY A 69 -4.08 38.12 -19.91
N TYR A 70 -4.79 38.46 -18.84
CA TYR A 70 -5.58 39.71 -18.74
C TYR A 70 -4.82 40.90 -18.17
N GLY A 71 -3.56 40.73 -17.75
CA GLY A 71 -2.68 41.84 -17.39
C GLY A 71 -3.01 42.46 -16.03
N ASP A 72 -3.24 41.63 -15.03
CA ASP A 72 -3.53 42.00 -13.64
C ASP A 72 -2.28 41.99 -12.73
N GLY A 73 -1.10 41.64 -13.27
CA GLY A 73 0.18 41.83 -12.60
C GLY A 73 1.25 40.78 -12.90
N ASP A 74 0.91 39.73 -13.65
CA ASP A 74 1.76 38.55 -13.87
C ASP A 74 1.98 38.18 -15.36
N ASP A 75 1.27 38.85 -16.28
CA ASP A 75 1.36 38.62 -17.72
C ASP A 75 2.34 39.54 -18.46
N SER A 76 3.05 38.97 -19.44
CA SER A 76 3.88 39.72 -20.38
C SER A 76 3.14 40.15 -21.66
N THR A 77 2.10 39.41 -22.07
CA THR A 77 1.23 39.78 -23.19
C THR A 77 -0.21 39.86 -22.72
N VAL A 78 -0.80 41.06 -22.78
CA VAL A 78 -2.19 41.29 -22.38
C VAL A 78 -3.13 41.04 -23.56
N ILE A 79 -4.19 40.26 -23.34
CA ILE A 79 -5.24 39.96 -24.30
C ILE A 79 -6.61 40.43 -23.80
N THR A 80 -7.60 40.46 -24.70
CA THR A 80 -9.00 40.72 -24.35
C THR A 80 -9.66 39.48 -23.77
N ASN A 81 -10.66 39.67 -22.90
CA ASN A 81 -11.40 38.56 -22.29
C ASN A 81 -11.96 37.58 -23.31
N CYS A 82 -11.85 36.30 -23.00
CA CYS A 82 -12.19 35.21 -23.89
C CYS A 82 -12.50 33.92 -23.12
N ALA A 83 -13.12 32.96 -23.79
CA ALA A 83 -13.41 31.68 -23.15
C ALA A 83 -12.23 30.71 -23.17
N SER A 84 -11.34 30.86 -24.14
CA SER A 84 -10.10 30.09 -24.23
C SER A 84 -9.01 30.86 -24.96
N LEU A 85 -7.76 30.47 -24.73
CA LEU A 85 -6.61 30.93 -25.47
C LEU A 85 -5.93 29.74 -26.13
N TYR A 86 -5.76 29.83 -27.45
CA TYR A 86 -5.01 28.85 -28.22
C TYR A 86 -3.59 29.37 -28.43
N MET A 87 -2.60 28.62 -27.96
CA MET A 87 -1.18 28.98 -28.01
C MET A 87 -0.39 27.93 -28.79
N ARG A 88 0.61 28.36 -29.56
CA ARG A 88 1.53 27.49 -30.28
C ARG A 88 2.96 28.02 -30.23
N ARG A 89 3.91 27.14 -29.95
CA ARG A 89 5.35 27.42 -29.97
C ARG A 89 6.07 26.34 -30.77
N SER A 90 6.75 26.78 -31.82
CA SER A 90 7.70 25.94 -32.54
C SER A 90 9.04 25.91 -31.82
N PHE A 91 9.65 24.74 -31.70
CA PHE A 91 10.98 24.56 -31.12
C PHE A 91 11.78 23.52 -31.91
N THR A 92 13.09 23.46 -31.72
CA THR A 92 13.98 22.55 -32.47
C THR A 92 14.60 21.51 -31.53
N VAL A 93 14.52 20.24 -31.91
CA VAL A 93 15.27 19.15 -31.28
C VAL A 93 16.47 18.81 -32.17
N SER A 94 17.68 18.99 -31.67
CA SER A 94 18.92 18.83 -32.45
C SER A 94 19.46 17.40 -32.40
N ASN A 95 19.17 16.69 -31.31
CA ASN A 95 19.58 15.30 -31.10
C ASN A 95 18.54 14.57 -30.25
N LEU A 96 17.56 13.94 -30.89
CA LEU A 96 16.50 13.19 -30.22
C LEU A 96 17.05 12.01 -29.41
N SER A 97 18.13 11.36 -29.86
CA SER A 97 18.73 10.23 -29.12
C SER A 97 19.41 10.63 -27.81
N ALA A 98 19.61 11.93 -27.57
CA ALA A 98 20.13 12.42 -26.30
C ALA A 98 19.02 12.61 -25.25
N ILE A 99 17.75 12.70 -25.65
CA ILE A 99 16.63 12.95 -24.72
C ILE A 99 16.16 11.64 -24.10
N GLU A 100 16.09 11.60 -22.78
CA GLU A 100 15.62 10.44 -22.00
C GLU A 100 14.29 10.67 -21.29
N ALA A 101 13.93 11.93 -21.02
CA ALA A 101 12.68 12.33 -20.37
C ALA A 101 12.18 13.67 -20.89
N LEU A 102 10.87 13.90 -20.76
CA LEU A 102 10.23 15.18 -21.00
C LEU A 102 9.32 15.53 -19.81
N ILE A 103 9.40 16.77 -19.35
CA ILE A 103 8.54 17.32 -18.31
C ILE A 103 7.80 18.54 -18.89
N LEU A 104 6.49 18.55 -18.74
CA LEU A 104 5.67 19.74 -18.98
C LEU A 104 5.38 20.39 -17.62
N ASN A 105 5.74 21.66 -17.48
CA ASN A 105 5.28 22.47 -16.36
C ASN A 105 4.24 23.48 -16.83
N ALA A 106 3.22 23.70 -16.00
CA ALA A 106 2.11 24.60 -16.31
C ALA A 106 1.72 25.46 -15.10
N ASP A 107 1.62 26.76 -15.33
CA ASP A 107 0.94 27.71 -14.45
C ASP A 107 -0.18 28.36 -15.26
N TYR A 108 -1.42 28.08 -14.87
CA TYR A 108 -2.59 28.25 -15.72
C TYR A 108 -3.83 28.65 -14.93
N ASP A 109 -4.76 29.29 -15.61
CA ASP A 109 -6.05 29.72 -15.07
C ASP A 109 -7.14 29.59 -16.16
N ASP A 110 -8.16 28.74 -16.03
CA ASP A 110 -8.49 27.81 -14.93
C ASP A 110 -8.18 26.34 -15.28
N GLY A 111 -8.04 26.03 -16.57
CA GLY A 111 -7.83 24.69 -17.09
C GLY A 111 -7.02 24.71 -18.38
N PHE A 112 -6.48 23.55 -18.78
CA PHE A 112 -5.76 23.46 -20.06
C PHE A 112 -5.76 22.06 -20.67
N VAL A 113 -5.49 22.01 -21.98
CA VAL A 113 -5.07 20.80 -22.70
C VAL A 113 -3.83 21.11 -23.54
N ALA A 114 -2.76 20.34 -23.35
CA ALA A 114 -1.48 20.51 -24.02
C ALA A 114 -1.22 19.38 -25.03
N TYR A 115 -0.66 19.74 -26.17
CA TYR A 115 -0.40 18.86 -27.30
C TYR A 115 1.04 18.98 -27.78
N LEU A 116 1.67 17.84 -28.05
CA LEU A 116 2.96 17.74 -28.71
C LEU A 116 2.75 17.18 -30.11
N ASN A 117 3.11 17.97 -31.14
CA ASN A 117 2.95 17.57 -32.54
C ASN A 117 1.56 17.03 -32.92
N GLY A 118 0.50 17.55 -32.28
CA GLY A 118 -0.89 17.18 -32.55
C GLY A 118 -1.48 16.11 -31.63
N THR A 119 -0.67 15.51 -30.75
CA THR A 119 -1.13 14.50 -29.77
C THR A 119 -1.13 15.08 -28.37
N GLU A 120 -2.20 14.85 -27.62
CA GLU A 120 -2.33 15.30 -26.24
C GLU A 120 -1.26 14.65 -25.34
N ILE A 121 -0.64 15.47 -24.49
CA ILE A 121 0.40 15.03 -23.55
C ILE A 121 0.08 15.33 -22.09
N ALA A 122 -0.84 16.26 -21.82
CA ALA A 122 -1.30 16.60 -20.48
C ALA A 122 -2.59 17.41 -20.54
N ARG A 123 -3.39 17.32 -19.49
CA ARG A 123 -4.56 18.16 -19.24
C ARG A 123 -4.73 18.41 -17.76
N ALA A 124 -5.43 19.48 -17.42
CA ALA A 124 -5.91 19.71 -16.06
C ALA A 124 -7.21 20.51 -16.08
N ASN A 125 -8.12 20.17 -15.15
CA ASN A 125 -9.44 20.81 -15.02
C ASN A 125 -10.29 20.78 -16.31
N VAL A 126 -10.23 19.66 -17.05
CA VAL A 126 -11.01 19.42 -18.29
C VAL A 126 -11.48 17.97 -18.33
N ASP A 127 -12.80 17.76 -18.17
CA ASP A 127 -13.44 16.43 -18.09
C ASP A 127 -14.00 15.90 -19.41
N THR A 128 -13.73 16.59 -20.53
CA THR A 128 -14.13 16.18 -21.88
C THR A 128 -12.93 15.99 -22.79
N LEU A 129 -12.92 14.93 -23.61
CA LEU A 129 -11.79 14.62 -24.49
C LEU A 129 -11.49 15.73 -25.50
N THR A 130 -12.52 16.39 -26.04
CA THR A 130 -12.39 17.46 -27.04
C THR A 130 -13.13 18.71 -26.58
N PRO A 131 -12.54 19.55 -25.70
CA PRO A 131 -13.20 20.74 -25.18
C PRO A 131 -13.43 21.77 -26.30
N PRO A 132 -14.67 22.26 -26.51
CA PRO A 132 -14.91 23.36 -27.44
C PRO A 132 -14.24 24.65 -26.95
N TYR A 133 -14.16 25.67 -27.83
CA TYR A 133 -13.56 26.96 -27.51
C TYR A 133 -14.20 27.68 -26.31
N ASN A 134 -15.46 27.36 -25.99
CA ASN A 134 -16.23 27.92 -24.89
C ASN A 134 -16.53 26.92 -23.78
N TYR A 135 -15.72 25.87 -23.66
CA TYR A 135 -15.80 24.94 -22.54
C TYR A 135 -15.67 25.70 -21.21
N ASN A 136 -16.45 25.29 -20.20
CA ASN A 136 -16.37 25.84 -18.86
C ASN A 136 -15.77 24.78 -17.94
N PRO A 137 -14.58 24.98 -17.38
CA PRO A 137 -13.97 24.06 -16.44
C PRO A 137 -14.89 23.76 -15.23
N PRO A 138 -14.84 22.53 -14.67
CA PRO A 138 -15.70 22.14 -13.56
C PRO A 138 -15.34 22.82 -12.24
N THR A 139 -14.07 23.17 -12.03
CA THR A 139 -13.61 23.88 -10.82
C THR A 139 -13.02 25.24 -11.17
N TRP A 140 -13.05 26.17 -10.21
CA TRP A 140 -12.30 27.41 -10.24
C TRP A 140 -10.87 27.13 -9.79
N ARG A 141 -9.86 27.66 -10.48
CA ARG A 141 -8.44 27.49 -10.14
C ARG A 141 -7.61 28.65 -10.67
N GLU A 142 -6.92 29.31 -9.76
CA GLU A 142 -5.98 30.38 -10.08
C GLU A 142 -4.59 29.86 -10.52
N ALA A 143 -3.90 30.63 -11.35
CA ALA A 143 -2.44 30.56 -11.44
C ALA A 143 -1.77 30.91 -10.09
N LYS A 144 -0.66 30.24 -9.75
CA LYS A 144 -0.05 30.33 -8.40
C LYS A 144 1.32 30.97 -8.38
N MET A 145 2.08 30.96 -9.49
CA MET A 145 3.47 31.40 -9.46
C MET A 145 3.63 32.90 -9.18
N TYR A 146 2.66 33.73 -9.55
CA TYR A 146 2.70 35.17 -9.28
C TYR A 146 2.62 35.50 -7.77
N GLN A 147 2.08 34.58 -6.98
CA GLN A 147 2.01 34.66 -5.52
C GLN A 147 3.13 33.88 -4.82
N GLY A 148 4.11 33.38 -5.59
CA GLY A 148 5.22 32.57 -5.07
C GLY A 148 4.92 31.08 -4.92
N GLY A 149 3.81 30.59 -5.50
CA GLY A 149 3.57 29.16 -5.66
C GLY A 149 4.40 28.54 -6.79
N GLU A 150 4.18 27.25 -7.04
CA GLU A 150 4.94 26.48 -8.02
C GLU A 150 4.14 26.18 -9.30
N ALA A 151 4.82 25.71 -10.34
CA ALA A 151 4.19 25.27 -11.57
C ALA A 151 3.83 23.78 -11.46
N VAL A 152 2.62 23.40 -11.89
CA VAL A 152 2.18 22.01 -11.91
C VAL A 152 3.08 21.17 -12.80
N THR A 153 3.58 20.05 -12.30
CA THR A 153 4.51 19.16 -13.01
C THR A 153 3.82 17.94 -13.63
N PHE A 154 4.04 17.71 -14.94
CA PHE A 154 3.59 16.51 -15.66
C PHE A 154 4.77 15.79 -16.30
N VAL A 155 4.97 14.52 -15.94
CA VAL A 155 5.93 13.66 -16.66
C VAL A 155 5.29 13.21 -17.97
N VAL A 156 5.85 13.63 -19.10
CA VAL A 156 5.32 13.22 -20.40
C VAL A 156 5.77 11.80 -20.69
N ASN A 157 4.79 10.92 -20.94
CA ASN A 157 5.03 9.50 -21.17
C ASN A 157 6.03 9.26 -22.31
N LYS A 158 7.15 8.60 -22.00
CA LYS A 158 8.23 8.26 -22.94
C LYS A 158 7.77 7.47 -24.15
N ALA A 159 6.87 6.50 -23.97
CA ALA A 159 6.32 5.73 -25.07
C ALA A 159 5.49 6.60 -26.04
N ILE A 160 4.93 7.71 -25.54
CA ILE A 160 4.20 8.69 -26.35
C ILE A 160 5.19 9.62 -27.06
N TRP A 161 5.99 10.39 -26.32
CA TRP A 161 6.77 11.46 -26.95
C TRP A 161 7.91 10.99 -27.85
N GLN A 162 8.46 9.78 -27.64
CA GLN A 162 9.49 9.23 -28.53
C GLN A 162 8.98 9.00 -29.96
N GLY A 163 7.69 8.69 -30.11
CA GLY A 163 7.03 8.57 -31.41
C GLY A 163 6.58 9.91 -32.01
N LEU A 164 6.52 10.97 -31.19
CA LEU A 164 6.04 12.29 -31.60
C LEU A 164 7.17 13.25 -31.94
N LEU A 165 8.24 13.31 -31.14
CA LEU A 165 9.36 14.20 -31.38
C LEU A 165 10.14 13.77 -32.63
N THR A 166 10.63 14.76 -33.36
CA THR A 166 11.52 14.56 -34.52
C THR A 166 12.78 15.40 -34.38
N ASN A 167 13.90 14.94 -34.96
CA ASN A 167 15.04 15.82 -35.17
C ASN A 167 14.62 16.95 -36.12
N GLY A 168 14.81 18.19 -35.68
CA GLY A 168 14.33 19.39 -36.36
C GLY A 168 13.12 20.01 -35.66
N THR A 169 12.21 20.55 -36.45
CA THR A 169 11.11 21.39 -35.96
C THR A 169 9.98 20.57 -35.36
N ASN A 170 9.60 20.92 -34.12
CA ASN A 170 8.45 20.38 -33.40
C ASN A 170 7.54 21.54 -32.96
N ILE A 171 6.32 21.21 -32.53
CA ILE A 171 5.34 22.16 -32.02
C ILE A 171 4.80 21.71 -30.66
N LEU A 172 4.82 22.62 -29.69
CA LEU A 172 3.99 22.56 -28.48
C LEU A 172 2.79 23.46 -28.71
N ALA A 173 1.59 22.92 -28.51
CA ALA A 173 0.33 23.64 -28.66
C ALA A 173 -0.49 23.49 -27.39
N VAL A 174 -1.15 24.54 -26.92
CA VAL A 174 -1.92 24.53 -25.67
C VAL A 174 -3.22 25.29 -25.85
N GLN A 175 -4.31 24.71 -25.36
CA GLN A 175 -5.59 25.38 -25.19
C GLN A 175 -5.77 25.66 -23.70
N THR A 176 -5.61 26.90 -23.28
CA THR A 176 -5.94 27.36 -21.91
C THR A 176 -7.41 27.79 -21.89
N ILE A 177 -8.14 27.44 -20.85
CA ILE A 177 -9.60 27.58 -20.79
C ILE A 177 -9.98 28.27 -19.49
N ASN A 178 -10.89 29.24 -19.60
CA ASN A 178 -11.27 30.13 -18.50
C ASN A 178 -12.70 29.84 -18.03
N ASN A 179 -12.89 29.71 -16.72
CA ASN A 179 -14.17 29.50 -16.06
C ASN A 179 -14.98 30.81 -16.04
N GLY A 180 -16.26 30.75 -16.41
CA GLY A 180 -17.05 31.96 -16.70
C GLY A 180 -16.74 32.59 -18.07
N GLY A 181 -15.79 32.02 -18.82
CA GLY A 181 -15.43 32.39 -20.17
C GLY A 181 -15.05 33.87 -20.32
N ALA A 182 -15.60 34.55 -21.33
CA ALA A 182 -15.32 35.97 -21.57
C ALA A 182 -15.81 36.93 -20.46
N ASN A 183 -16.58 36.45 -19.47
CA ASN A 183 -16.99 37.22 -18.30
C ASN A 183 -16.05 37.06 -17.10
N SER A 184 -15.04 36.19 -17.20
CA SER A 184 -14.04 36.03 -16.15
C SER A 184 -13.24 37.31 -15.90
N SER A 185 -12.72 37.46 -14.69
CA SER A 185 -11.90 38.59 -14.24
C SER A 185 -10.42 38.47 -14.61
N ASP A 186 -9.94 37.24 -14.77
CA ASP A 186 -8.53 36.87 -14.81
C ASP A 186 -8.31 35.75 -15.83
N MET A 187 -7.05 35.56 -16.20
CA MET A 187 -6.55 34.46 -17.00
C MET A 187 -5.04 34.58 -17.04
N SER A 188 -4.32 33.49 -16.77
CA SER A 188 -2.87 33.42 -16.94
C SER A 188 -2.49 32.11 -17.66
N ALA A 189 -1.56 32.19 -18.60
CA ALA A 189 -1.13 31.04 -19.40
C ALA A 189 0.41 30.99 -19.55
N ARG A 190 1.05 30.12 -18.77
CA ARG A 190 2.51 29.95 -18.72
C ARG A 190 2.87 28.47 -18.80
N TYR A 191 3.65 28.11 -19.82
CA TYR A 191 4.01 26.71 -20.10
C TYR A 191 5.50 26.57 -20.37
N TRP A 192 6.08 25.49 -19.86
CA TRP A 192 7.45 25.09 -20.13
C TRP A 192 7.50 23.64 -20.58
N LEU A 193 8.46 23.33 -21.45
CA LEU A 193 8.80 21.97 -21.80
C LEU A 193 10.29 21.78 -21.58
N HIS A 194 10.63 20.91 -20.65
CA HIS A 194 11.99 20.55 -20.28
C HIS A 194 12.31 19.15 -20.77
N CYS A 195 13.58 18.90 -21.06
CA CYS A 195 14.08 17.59 -21.46
C CYS A 195 15.27 17.17 -20.61
N GLY A 196 15.26 15.92 -20.16
CA GLY A 196 16.41 15.32 -19.48
C GLY A 196 17.32 14.72 -20.55
N VAL A 197 18.59 15.10 -20.56
CA VAL A 197 19.55 14.62 -21.57
C VAL A 197 20.58 13.65 -20.97
N ASN A 198 21.01 12.66 -21.74
CA ASN A 198 21.97 11.63 -21.34
C ASN A 198 23.44 11.98 -21.64
N THR A 199 23.74 13.25 -21.88
CA THR A 199 25.08 13.70 -22.24
C THR A 199 25.46 14.94 -21.45
N ALA A 200 26.74 15.04 -21.09
CA ALA A 200 27.30 16.21 -20.41
C ALA A 200 27.38 17.47 -21.30
N THR A 201 27.08 17.35 -22.60
CA THR A 201 27.09 18.49 -23.51
C THR A 201 25.73 19.17 -23.51
N GLN A 202 25.71 20.48 -23.26
CA GLN A 202 24.50 21.28 -23.45
C GLN A 202 24.09 21.29 -24.94
N ILE A 203 22.91 20.77 -25.26
CA ILE A 203 22.32 20.70 -26.60
C ILE A 203 21.27 21.81 -26.79
N HIS A 204 20.44 22.05 -25.78
CA HIS A 204 19.36 23.03 -25.77
C HIS A 204 19.62 24.19 -24.79
N ALA A 205 18.60 24.99 -24.48
CA ALA A 205 18.76 26.10 -23.54
C ALA A 205 18.79 25.60 -22.09
N THR A 206 19.40 26.39 -21.19
CA THR A 206 19.33 26.15 -19.74
C THR A 206 17.86 26.08 -19.27
N PRO A 207 17.53 25.17 -18.34
CA PRO A 207 16.20 25.08 -17.72
C PRO A 207 15.83 26.39 -17.03
N ALA A 208 14.55 26.53 -16.66
CA ALA A 208 14.14 27.62 -15.78
C ALA A 208 14.86 27.48 -14.41
N ASP A 209 15.29 28.58 -13.81
CA ASP A 209 16.11 28.56 -12.59
C ASP A 209 15.42 27.89 -11.38
N TRP A 210 14.09 27.88 -11.35
CA TRP A 210 13.29 27.23 -10.31
C TRP A 210 13.01 25.75 -10.61
N PHE A 211 13.25 25.29 -11.84
CA PHE A 211 12.89 23.94 -12.24
C PHE A 211 13.90 22.95 -11.70
N ASP A 212 13.39 21.99 -10.95
CA ASP A 212 14.11 20.81 -10.51
C ASP A 212 13.18 19.60 -10.57
N PHE A 213 13.73 18.43 -10.86
CA PHE A 213 13.00 17.17 -10.81
C PHE A 213 13.99 16.04 -10.49
N ASP A 214 13.76 15.37 -9.37
CA ASP A 214 14.61 14.30 -8.87
C ASP A 214 14.61 13.09 -9.82
N CYS A 215 15.76 12.88 -10.48
CA CYS A 215 15.96 11.79 -11.43
C CYS A 215 16.73 10.64 -10.80
N PHE A 216 16.06 9.51 -10.62
CA PHE A 216 16.71 8.30 -10.17
C PHE A 216 15.99 7.05 -10.66
N GLU A 217 16.69 5.93 -10.55
CA GLU A 217 16.09 4.61 -10.63
C GLU A 217 15.90 4.03 -9.22
N SER A 218 14.80 3.32 -9.04
CA SER A 218 14.41 2.69 -7.79
C SER A 218 14.18 1.20 -7.95
N PRO A 219 14.68 0.37 -7.02
CA PRO A 219 14.33 -1.05 -7.01
C PRO A 219 12.89 -1.30 -6.52
N VAL A 220 12.19 -0.27 -6.02
CA VAL A 220 10.77 -0.31 -5.68
C VAL A 220 9.96 0.49 -6.70
N ALA A 221 8.63 0.43 -6.64
CA ALA A 221 7.77 1.17 -7.56
C ALA A 221 7.92 2.70 -7.36
N ILE A 222 7.74 3.47 -8.42
CA ILE A 222 7.56 4.92 -8.31
C ILE A 222 6.06 5.22 -8.37
N MET A 223 5.57 6.02 -7.43
CA MET A 223 4.21 6.53 -7.42
C MET A 223 4.26 8.06 -7.58
N ARG A 224 3.57 8.59 -8.58
CA ARG A 224 3.45 10.04 -8.79
C ARG A 224 2.00 10.44 -8.57
N ILE A 225 1.78 11.41 -7.70
CA ILE A 225 0.47 12.00 -7.44
C ILE A 225 0.53 13.45 -7.86
N ASN A 226 -0.41 13.87 -8.71
CA ASN A 226 -0.57 15.27 -9.08
C ASN A 226 -1.91 15.76 -8.53
N THR A 227 -1.86 16.70 -7.59
CA THR A 227 -3.02 17.41 -7.01
C THR A 227 -3.19 18.80 -7.61
N PHE A 228 -2.53 19.08 -8.73
CA PHE A 228 -2.59 20.34 -9.46
C PHE A 228 -2.15 21.56 -8.63
N GLU A 229 -1.12 21.37 -7.79
CA GLU A 229 -0.65 22.30 -6.75
C GLU A 229 -1.65 22.58 -5.62
N GLU A 230 -2.70 21.77 -5.45
CA GLU A 230 -3.59 21.89 -4.30
C GLU A 230 -2.99 21.21 -3.06
N ASN A 231 -3.08 21.91 -1.93
CA ASN A 231 -2.66 21.39 -0.63
C ASN A 231 -3.58 20.26 -0.20
N ILE A 232 -3.02 19.11 0.15
CA ILE A 232 -3.80 17.97 0.66
C ILE A 232 -4.19 18.22 2.13
N PRO A 233 -5.48 18.41 2.46
CA PRO A 233 -5.97 18.57 3.84
C PRO A 233 -6.19 17.20 4.51
N ASP A 234 -6.63 17.20 5.77
CA ASP A 234 -7.09 16.00 6.49
C ASP A 234 -8.53 15.59 6.10
N ASP A 235 -9.42 16.57 5.96
CA ASP A 235 -10.80 16.43 5.47
C ASP A 235 -11.25 17.82 4.97
N PRO A 236 -11.99 17.95 3.85
CA PRO A 236 -12.37 16.88 2.92
C PRO A 236 -11.24 16.50 1.95
N SER A 237 -11.31 15.29 1.40
CA SER A 237 -10.45 14.86 0.29
C SER A 237 -10.50 15.80 -0.92
N ILE A 238 -9.37 15.88 -1.63
CA ILE A 238 -9.22 16.66 -2.86
C ILE A 238 -8.94 15.77 -4.06
N ARG A 239 -9.18 16.29 -5.26
CA ARG A 239 -9.00 15.57 -6.52
C ARG A 239 -7.53 15.55 -6.95
N GLY A 240 -7.11 14.45 -7.55
CA GLY A 240 -5.80 14.32 -8.17
C GLY A 240 -5.73 13.19 -9.18
N ILE A 241 -4.52 12.96 -9.71
CA ILE A 241 -4.19 11.82 -10.58
C ILE A 241 -3.07 11.03 -9.92
N MET A 242 -3.22 9.71 -9.86
CA MET A 242 -2.17 8.79 -9.44
C MET A 242 -1.62 8.02 -10.64
N GLU A 243 -0.30 7.97 -10.74
CA GLU A 243 0.44 7.20 -11.72
C GLU A 243 1.43 6.26 -11.00
N ILE A 244 1.53 5.02 -11.46
CA ILE A 244 2.45 4.02 -10.90
C ILE A 244 3.37 3.48 -12.00
N VAL A 245 4.67 3.73 -11.84
CA VAL A 245 5.75 3.17 -12.68
C VAL A 245 6.24 1.90 -12.02
N TRP A 246 5.76 0.77 -12.52
CA TRP A 246 6.15 -0.55 -12.03
C TRP A 246 5.94 -1.64 -13.09
N ASN A 247 6.80 -2.66 -13.08
CA ASN A 247 6.70 -3.86 -13.91
C ASN A 247 7.33 -5.04 -13.16
N ASP A 248 6.63 -6.18 -13.09
CA ASP A 248 7.04 -7.38 -12.34
C ASP A 248 8.33 -8.04 -12.86
N THR A 249 8.68 -7.78 -14.11
CA THR A 249 9.92 -8.27 -14.73
C THR A 249 11.11 -7.33 -14.59
N ALA A 250 10.89 -6.08 -14.18
CA ALA A 250 11.93 -5.06 -14.05
C ALA A 250 12.56 -5.09 -12.66
N THR A 251 13.88 -4.91 -12.60
CA THR A 251 14.60 -4.78 -11.31
C THR A 251 14.66 -3.34 -10.82
N ASN A 252 14.39 -2.36 -11.69
CA ASN A 252 14.46 -0.93 -11.39
C ASN A 252 13.39 -0.15 -12.16
N HIS A 253 12.96 0.97 -11.59
CA HIS A 253 11.92 1.86 -12.08
C HIS A 253 12.39 3.31 -12.04
N ALA A 254 12.41 3.99 -13.18
CA ALA A 254 12.83 5.38 -13.28
C ALA A 254 11.74 6.34 -12.77
N SER A 255 12.10 7.39 -12.02
CA SER A 255 11.16 8.41 -11.54
C SER A 255 10.42 9.14 -12.67
N TYR A 256 11.09 9.28 -13.82
CA TYR A 256 10.58 9.84 -15.07
C TYR A 256 10.03 8.76 -16.03
N GLY A 257 9.86 7.52 -15.55
CA GLY A 257 9.43 6.38 -16.35
C GLY A 257 7.97 6.42 -16.80
N VAL A 258 7.63 5.50 -17.69
CA VAL A 258 6.25 5.29 -18.16
C VAL A 258 5.44 4.59 -17.06
N PRO A 259 4.25 5.09 -16.68
CA PRO A 259 3.42 4.45 -15.66
C PRO A 259 2.71 3.23 -16.24
N THR A 260 3.42 2.10 -16.31
CA THR A 260 2.95 0.85 -16.93
C THR A 260 1.97 0.06 -16.08
N ASP A 261 1.94 0.29 -14.76
CA ASP A 261 1.07 -0.42 -13.83
C ASP A 261 -0.31 0.24 -13.76
N LEU A 262 -0.35 1.55 -13.50
CA LEU A 262 -1.61 2.25 -13.28
C LEU A 262 -1.53 3.75 -13.61
N ILE A 263 -2.61 4.27 -14.21
CA ILE A 263 -2.96 5.69 -14.24
C ILE A 263 -4.45 5.79 -13.87
N THR A 264 -4.79 6.55 -12.84
CA THR A 264 -6.19 6.71 -12.41
C THR A 264 -6.45 8.06 -11.77
N ASN A 265 -7.69 8.56 -11.86
CA ASN A 265 -8.13 9.67 -11.02
C ASN A 265 -8.22 9.18 -9.58
N ILE A 266 -7.99 10.08 -8.63
CA ILE A 266 -8.09 9.82 -7.20
C ILE A 266 -8.77 10.96 -6.45
N GLU A 267 -9.37 10.64 -5.33
CA GLU A 267 -9.54 11.55 -4.20
C GLU A 267 -8.49 11.20 -3.13
N ILE A 268 -7.84 12.22 -2.56
CA ILE A 268 -6.75 12.07 -1.61
C ILE A 268 -6.90 13.03 -0.43
N GLU A 269 -6.62 12.53 0.77
CA GLU A 269 -6.55 13.28 2.02
C GLU A 269 -5.39 12.77 2.88
N LYS A 270 -4.95 13.58 3.86
CA LYS A 270 -4.03 13.12 4.89
C LYS A 270 -4.74 12.10 5.78
N ARG A 271 -3.97 11.17 6.34
CA ARG A 271 -4.48 10.18 7.30
C ARG A 271 -3.58 10.06 8.52
N GLY A 272 -4.18 9.45 9.53
CA GLY A 272 -3.60 9.28 10.85
C GLY A 272 -4.28 10.22 11.83
N ARG A 273 -3.77 10.28 13.05
CA ARG A 273 -4.29 11.23 14.05
C ARG A 273 -3.11 11.92 14.69
N TRP A 274 -2.46 11.23 15.61
CA TRP A 274 -1.30 11.77 16.31
C TRP A 274 -0.12 12.03 15.35
N SER A 275 0.18 11.08 14.46
CA SER A 275 1.30 11.16 13.51
C SER A 275 1.25 12.42 12.63
N GLN A 276 0.05 12.88 12.26
CA GLN A 276 -0.13 14.06 11.41
C GLN A 276 0.37 15.36 12.06
N PHE A 277 0.32 15.41 13.39
CA PHE A 277 0.69 16.61 14.16
C PHE A 277 2.12 16.57 14.69
N VAL A 278 2.73 15.38 14.77
CA VAL A 278 4.08 15.22 15.36
C VAL A 278 5.18 14.92 14.36
N TYR A 279 4.84 14.37 13.19
CA TYR A 279 5.81 14.04 12.17
C TYR A 279 5.67 14.97 10.97
N PRO A 280 6.80 15.41 10.38
CA PRO A 280 6.76 16.26 9.19
C PRO A 280 6.28 15.49 7.95
N LYS A 281 6.42 14.15 7.96
CA LYS A 281 6.00 13.26 6.89
C LYS A 281 4.66 12.60 7.26
N ASN A 282 3.64 12.88 6.45
CA ASN A 282 2.26 12.42 6.67
C ASN A 282 1.95 11.16 5.88
N GLY A 283 0.98 10.37 6.34
CA GLY A 283 0.35 9.33 5.51
C GLY A 283 -0.82 9.89 4.71
N TYR A 284 -1.26 9.17 3.68
CA TYR A 284 -2.42 9.55 2.86
C TYR A 284 -3.46 8.42 2.75
N ALA A 285 -4.74 8.79 2.71
CA ALA A 285 -5.83 7.92 2.25
C ALA A 285 -6.15 8.26 0.79
N ILE A 286 -6.39 7.25 -0.03
CA ILE A 286 -6.64 7.39 -1.46
C ILE A 286 -7.91 6.60 -1.81
N GLU A 287 -8.82 7.23 -2.53
CA GLU A 287 -9.97 6.59 -3.17
C GLU A 287 -9.85 6.75 -4.68
N THR A 288 -9.88 5.66 -5.44
CA THR A 288 -9.70 5.70 -6.90
C THR A 288 -11.02 5.95 -7.61
N LYS A 289 -10.96 6.79 -8.65
CA LYS A 289 -12.12 7.28 -9.37
C LYS A 289 -12.00 7.04 -10.88
N ASP A 290 -13.12 6.83 -11.54
CA ASP A 290 -13.19 6.80 -12.99
C ASP A 290 -13.13 8.21 -13.61
N PHE A 291 -13.35 8.32 -14.92
CA PHE A 291 -13.31 9.61 -15.60
C PHE A 291 -14.52 10.52 -15.28
N HIS A 292 -15.59 9.98 -14.70
CA HIS A 292 -16.75 10.73 -14.21
C HIS A 292 -16.69 11.05 -12.73
N TRP A 293 -15.59 10.70 -12.04
CA TRP A 293 -15.42 10.84 -10.60
C TRP A 293 -16.28 9.90 -9.75
N GLU A 294 -16.67 8.75 -10.30
CA GLU A 294 -17.33 7.67 -9.55
C GLU A 294 -16.28 6.66 -9.03
N ASP A 295 -16.56 6.01 -7.90
CA ASP A 295 -15.68 5.00 -7.30
C ASP A 295 -15.35 3.89 -8.31
N THR A 296 -14.07 3.53 -8.43
CA THR A 296 -13.63 2.48 -9.34
C THR A 296 -12.55 1.61 -8.73
N ASP A 297 -12.76 0.30 -8.76
CA ASP A 297 -11.79 -0.66 -8.28
C ASP A 297 -10.60 -0.75 -9.25
N VAL A 298 -9.38 -0.71 -8.70
CA VAL A 298 -8.13 -0.86 -9.46
C VAL A 298 -7.24 -1.91 -8.79
N SER A 299 -6.24 -2.44 -9.52
CA SER A 299 -5.31 -3.46 -9.03
C SER A 299 -3.86 -2.94 -9.06
N PRO A 300 -3.48 -2.01 -8.18
CA PRO A 300 -2.14 -1.45 -8.16
C PRO A 300 -1.14 -2.49 -7.68
N LEU A 301 0.02 -2.60 -8.35
CA LEU A 301 1.15 -3.42 -7.91
C LEU A 301 0.80 -4.90 -7.65
N GLN A 302 -0.12 -5.43 -8.47
CA GLN A 302 -0.68 -6.79 -8.37
C GLN A 302 -1.39 -7.09 -7.04
N MET A 303 -1.87 -6.07 -6.33
CA MET A 303 -2.79 -6.27 -5.21
C MET A 303 -4.23 -6.43 -5.74
N PRO A 304 -5.09 -7.24 -5.09
CA PRO A 304 -6.46 -7.45 -5.53
C PRO A 304 -7.26 -6.15 -5.70
N MET A 305 -8.25 -6.20 -6.59
CA MET A 305 -9.03 -5.02 -6.98
C MET A 305 -9.73 -4.35 -5.79
N GLU A 306 -9.57 -3.03 -5.67
CA GLU A 306 -10.31 -2.19 -4.72
C GLU A 306 -10.16 -0.70 -5.06
N GLU A 307 -11.04 0.12 -4.49
CA GLU A 307 -11.08 1.57 -4.61
C GLU A 307 -10.35 2.33 -3.47
N ASP A 308 -10.35 1.81 -2.25
CA ASP A 308 -9.79 2.40 -1.03
C ASP A 308 -8.37 1.87 -0.73
N TRP A 309 -7.40 2.78 -0.76
CA TRP A 309 -5.99 2.50 -0.52
C TRP A 309 -5.41 3.42 0.56
N THR A 310 -4.33 2.99 1.19
CA THR A 310 -3.62 3.82 2.18
C THR A 310 -2.13 3.87 1.86
N LEU A 311 -1.54 5.05 2.03
CA LEU A 311 -0.10 5.27 2.03
C LEU A 311 0.35 5.53 3.46
N HIS A 312 1.16 4.65 4.01
CA HIS A 312 1.85 4.85 5.28
C HIS A 312 3.22 5.51 5.00
N GLY A 313 3.45 6.69 5.58
CA GLY A 313 4.73 7.40 5.50
C GLY A 313 5.55 7.15 6.76
N PRO A 314 6.37 6.09 6.84
CA PRO A 314 7.17 5.83 8.03
C PRO A 314 8.20 6.96 8.23
N TYR A 315 8.08 7.66 9.36
CA TYR A 315 9.03 8.69 9.79
C TYR A 315 9.77 8.27 11.07
N GLY A 316 9.01 7.84 12.09
CA GLY A 316 9.56 7.31 13.34
C GLY A 316 10.26 5.96 13.15
N ASP A 317 9.69 5.07 12.33
CA ASP A 317 10.33 3.84 11.93
C ASP A 317 11.41 4.11 10.88
N ARG A 318 12.68 4.11 11.31
CA ARG A 318 13.84 4.33 10.44
C ARG A 318 14.32 3.07 9.72
N SER A 319 13.76 1.90 10.06
CA SER A 319 13.93 0.66 9.28
C SER A 319 12.94 0.57 8.12
N PHE A 320 11.87 1.36 8.16
CA PHE A 320 10.74 1.41 7.22
C PHE A 320 9.92 0.11 7.09
N MET A 321 10.28 -0.95 7.79
CA MET A 321 9.75 -2.29 7.57
C MET A 321 8.93 -2.85 8.74
N ARG A 322 8.71 -2.12 9.84
CA ARG A 322 7.95 -2.68 10.99
C ARG A 322 6.53 -3.07 10.63
N ASN A 323 5.79 -2.15 10.00
CA ASN A 323 4.44 -2.45 9.49
C ASN A 323 4.47 -3.58 8.45
N VAL A 324 5.45 -3.56 7.55
CA VAL A 324 5.61 -4.56 6.48
C VAL A 324 5.90 -5.94 7.05
N LEU A 325 6.75 -6.04 8.07
CA LEU A 325 7.10 -7.26 8.78
C LEU A 325 5.90 -7.83 9.53
N ALA A 326 5.13 -7.00 10.25
CA ALA A 326 3.92 -7.47 10.91
C ALA A 326 2.89 -8.04 9.91
N MET A 327 2.64 -7.33 8.81
CA MET A 327 1.73 -7.81 7.76
C MET A 327 2.26 -9.08 7.08
N HIS A 328 3.58 -9.20 6.90
CA HIS A 328 4.22 -10.40 6.36
C HIS A 328 3.99 -11.60 7.29
N LEU A 329 4.30 -11.46 8.58
CA LEU A 329 4.12 -12.52 9.58
C LEU A 329 2.67 -12.99 9.66
N ALA A 330 1.71 -12.05 9.67
CA ALA A 330 0.29 -12.35 9.74
C ALA A 330 -0.22 -13.09 8.48
N ASN A 331 0.16 -12.62 7.28
CA ASN A 331 -0.20 -13.31 6.04
C ASN A 331 0.39 -14.73 5.99
N LYS A 332 1.61 -14.92 6.52
CA LYS A 332 2.25 -16.24 6.57
C LYS A 332 1.60 -17.20 7.56
N GLN A 333 0.90 -16.71 8.60
CA GLN A 333 0.07 -17.56 9.46
C GLN A 333 -1.12 -18.19 8.72
N GLY A 334 -1.54 -17.60 7.58
CA GLY A 334 -2.66 -18.07 6.77
C GLY A 334 -3.93 -17.24 6.88
N ASN A 335 -3.92 -16.16 7.69
CA ASN A 335 -5.01 -15.21 7.77
C ASN A 335 -4.80 -14.05 6.78
N TYR A 336 -5.90 -13.45 6.30
CA TYR A 336 -5.79 -12.17 5.60
C TYR A 336 -5.21 -11.11 6.55
N ALA A 337 -4.13 -10.47 6.10
CA ALA A 337 -3.65 -9.20 6.61
C ALA A 337 -3.30 -8.32 5.41
N SER A 338 -3.40 -7.01 5.57
CA SER A 338 -3.22 -6.06 4.47
C SER A 338 -1.89 -6.30 3.76
N ARG A 339 -1.95 -6.57 2.46
CA ARG A 339 -0.78 -6.68 1.60
C ARG A 339 -0.08 -5.33 1.54
N THR A 340 1.25 -5.38 1.46
CA THR A 340 2.10 -4.19 1.50
C THR A 340 2.97 -4.11 0.26
N ARG A 341 3.21 -2.90 -0.22
CA ARG A 341 4.14 -2.59 -1.31
C ARG A 341 4.92 -1.32 -0.98
N PHE A 342 6.23 -1.36 -1.14
CA PHE A 342 7.05 -0.15 -1.07
C PHE A 342 6.88 0.68 -2.34
N VAL A 343 6.73 1.99 -2.16
CA VAL A 343 6.69 2.96 -3.25
C VAL A 343 7.56 4.17 -2.89
N GLU A 344 8.27 4.72 -3.86
CA GLU A 344 8.86 6.06 -3.75
C GLU A 344 7.86 7.07 -4.31
N LEU A 345 7.40 7.97 -3.45
CA LEU A 345 6.30 8.89 -3.73
C LEU A 345 6.83 10.21 -4.28
N PHE A 346 6.15 10.72 -5.30
CA PHE A 346 6.22 12.11 -5.73
C PHE A 346 4.83 12.74 -5.57
N ILE A 347 4.76 13.96 -5.03
CA ILE A 347 3.56 14.78 -5.04
C ILE A 347 3.87 16.05 -5.81
N ASN A 348 3.11 16.35 -6.86
CA ASN A 348 3.28 17.56 -7.68
C ASN A 348 4.65 17.73 -8.35
N GLY A 349 5.43 16.64 -8.47
CA GLY A 349 6.79 16.65 -9.01
C GLY A 349 7.87 16.66 -7.93
N ASP A 350 7.50 16.91 -6.67
CA ASP A 350 8.40 16.86 -5.53
C ASP A 350 8.54 15.45 -4.98
N TYR A 351 9.77 15.02 -4.73
CA TYR A 351 10.04 13.73 -4.10
C TYR A 351 9.70 13.76 -2.60
N GLU A 352 8.81 12.86 -2.19
CA GLU A 352 8.28 12.74 -0.81
C GLU A 352 8.89 11.56 -0.03
N GLY A 353 9.81 10.80 -0.62
CA GLY A 353 10.47 9.68 0.05
C GLY A 353 9.74 8.35 -0.08
N LEU A 354 10.10 7.42 0.80
CA LEU A 354 9.59 6.04 0.82
C LEU A 354 8.26 5.93 1.56
N TYR A 355 7.26 5.34 0.91
CA TYR A 355 5.96 5.02 1.50
C TYR A 355 5.67 3.52 1.40
N VAL A 356 4.75 3.06 2.24
CA VAL A 356 4.18 1.72 2.15
C VAL A 356 2.72 1.85 1.71
N MET A 357 2.41 1.39 0.50
CA MET A 357 1.05 1.24 0.03
C MET A 357 0.43 -0.01 0.67
N MET A 358 -0.75 0.15 1.24
CA MET A 358 -1.45 -0.91 1.99
C MET A 358 -2.94 -0.90 1.68
N GLU A 359 -3.52 -2.09 1.64
CA GLU A 359 -4.98 -2.30 1.62
C GLU A 359 -5.64 -1.72 2.88
N LYS A 360 -6.86 -1.23 2.75
CA LYS A 360 -7.70 -0.86 3.91
C LYS A 360 -8.44 -2.10 4.42
N ILE A 361 -8.62 -2.23 5.74
CA ILE A 361 -9.47 -3.31 6.25
C ILE A 361 -10.92 -3.02 5.88
N LYS A 362 -11.43 -3.80 4.93
CA LYS A 362 -12.79 -3.72 4.39
C LYS A 362 -13.32 -5.13 4.11
N ARG A 363 -14.65 -5.22 3.99
CA ARG A 363 -15.34 -6.42 3.52
C ARG A 363 -15.00 -6.67 2.05
N GLY A 364 -14.57 -7.87 1.70
CA GLY A 364 -14.29 -8.30 0.33
C GLY A 364 -13.76 -9.73 0.28
N GLU A 365 -13.90 -10.40 -0.87
CA GLU A 365 -13.50 -11.80 -1.04
C GLU A 365 -11.99 -12.00 -0.83
N ASP A 366 -11.18 -11.03 -1.29
CA ASP A 366 -9.72 -11.02 -1.09
C ASP A 366 -9.26 -10.28 0.18
N ARG A 367 -10.22 -9.89 1.05
CA ARG A 367 -10.00 -9.15 2.29
C ARG A 367 -10.73 -9.83 3.47
N VAL A 368 -11.64 -9.12 4.15
CA VAL A 368 -12.52 -9.74 5.16
C VAL A 368 -13.72 -10.37 4.44
N ASP A 369 -13.61 -11.66 4.18
CA ASP A 369 -14.65 -12.43 3.48
C ASP A 369 -15.82 -12.76 4.43
N ILE A 370 -16.78 -11.83 4.45
CA ILE A 370 -18.07 -11.96 5.15
C ILE A 370 -19.22 -11.49 4.26
N ALA A 371 -20.41 -12.00 4.54
CA ALA A 371 -21.62 -11.66 3.81
C ALA A 371 -21.88 -10.14 3.78
N LYS A 372 -22.48 -9.65 2.69
CA LYS A 372 -23.08 -8.30 2.69
C LYS A 372 -24.19 -8.26 3.73
N LEU A 373 -24.29 -7.15 4.45
CA LEU A 373 -25.41 -6.87 5.33
C LEU A 373 -26.14 -5.62 4.84
N LYS A 374 -27.37 -5.78 4.36
CA LYS A 374 -28.20 -4.68 3.86
C LYS A 374 -29.13 -4.12 4.95
N PRO A 375 -29.57 -2.85 4.88
CA PRO A 375 -30.45 -2.27 5.90
C PRO A 375 -31.80 -3.00 6.12
N ASP A 376 -32.27 -3.79 5.15
CA ASP A 376 -33.50 -4.58 5.23
C ASP A 376 -33.30 -6.00 5.80
N GLU A 377 -32.06 -6.44 5.99
CA GLU A 377 -31.68 -7.73 6.57
C GLU A 377 -31.67 -7.64 8.11
N ILE A 378 -32.88 -7.69 8.71
CA ILE A 378 -33.12 -7.35 10.13
C ILE A 378 -33.70 -8.50 10.99
N SER A 379 -33.79 -9.72 10.46
CA SER A 379 -34.34 -10.87 11.20
C SER A 379 -33.85 -12.21 10.67
N GLY A 380 -34.11 -13.30 11.41
CA GLY A 380 -33.68 -14.64 11.00
C GLY A 380 -32.17 -14.78 10.92
N ASP A 381 -31.66 -15.63 10.02
CA ASP A 381 -30.22 -15.75 9.75
C ASP A 381 -29.64 -14.46 9.16
N ASP A 382 -30.46 -13.63 8.50
CA ASP A 382 -29.97 -12.48 7.77
C ASP A 382 -29.29 -11.42 8.63
N VAL A 383 -29.79 -11.22 9.85
CA VAL A 383 -29.22 -10.28 10.82
C VAL A 383 -28.02 -10.87 11.56
N THR A 384 -27.71 -12.16 11.39
CA THR A 384 -26.77 -12.83 12.29
C THR A 384 -25.29 -12.57 11.98
N GLY A 385 -24.96 -11.91 10.87
CA GLY A 385 -23.57 -11.72 10.48
C GLY A 385 -23.38 -10.75 9.33
N GLY A 386 -22.12 -10.58 8.93
CA GLY A 386 -21.74 -9.51 7.99
C GLY A 386 -21.28 -8.24 8.73
N TYR A 387 -20.78 -8.37 9.95
CA TYR A 387 -20.29 -7.26 10.76
C TYR A 387 -18.76 -7.25 10.80
N ILE A 388 -18.16 -6.06 10.69
CA ILE A 388 -16.78 -5.77 11.08
C ILE A 388 -16.85 -4.65 12.12
N PHE A 389 -16.22 -4.86 13.25
CA PHE A 389 -16.16 -3.88 14.33
C PHE A 389 -14.77 -3.89 14.95
N LYS A 390 -14.44 -2.87 15.74
CA LYS A 390 -13.13 -2.76 16.35
C LYS A 390 -13.19 -2.08 17.70
N THR A 391 -12.20 -2.35 18.55
CA THR A 391 -11.87 -1.45 19.67
C THR A 391 -10.92 -0.37 19.15
N ASP A 392 -11.26 0.89 19.40
CA ASP A 392 -10.50 2.05 18.95
C ASP A 392 -10.74 3.25 19.87
N TRP A 393 -9.91 4.28 19.75
CA TRP A 393 -10.00 5.50 20.55
C TRP A 393 -11.24 6.32 20.21
N GLU A 394 -11.47 6.59 18.93
CA GLU A 394 -12.63 7.32 18.38
C GLU A 394 -12.80 6.96 16.88
N PRO A 395 -14.01 7.09 16.31
CA PRO A 395 -15.27 7.38 16.99
C PRO A 395 -15.75 6.17 17.82
N VAL A 396 -16.40 6.42 18.95
CA VAL A 396 -17.05 5.35 19.73
C VAL A 396 -18.54 5.26 19.37
N ASP A 397 -18.95 4.14 18.77
CA ASP A 397 -20.35 3.90 18.36
C ASP A 397 -21.18 3.26 19.47
N TRP A 398 -20.59 2.32 20.22
CA TRP A 398 -21.20 1.78 21.44
C TRP A 398 -20.15 1.46 22.50
N ARG A 399 -20.63 1.29 23.73
CA ARG A 399 -19.82 0.80 24.85
C ARG A 399 -20.44 -0.48 25.37
N SER A 400 -19.62 -1.50 25.55
CA SER A 400 -20.06 -2.79 26.09
C SER A 400 -20.51 -2.68 27.55
N SER A 401 -21.24 -3.68 28.03
CA SER A 401 -21.59 -3.81 29.44
C SER A 401 -20.37 -4.12 30.35
N PHE A 402 -19.24 -4.47 29.76
CA PHE A 402 -18.00 -4.90 30.42
C PHE A 402 -16.92 -3.83 30.38
N SER A 403 -16.00 -3.90 31.34
CA SER A 403 -14.98 -2.87 31.56
C SER A 403 -13.63 -3.28 30.98
N MET A 404 -12.78 -2.28 30.75
CA MET A 404 -11.36 -2.53 30.53
C MET A 404 -10.72 -3.10 31.82
N LEU A 405 -9.48 -3.57 31.70
CA LEU A 405 -8.80 -4.36 32.72
C LEU A 405 -8.58 -3.60 34.04
N VAL A 406 -7.87 -2.47 33.98
CA VAL A 406 -7.58 -1.62 35.15
C VAL A 406 -8.41 -0.34 35.10
N ASP A 407 -8.60 0.19 33.90
CA ASP A 407 -9.50 1.29 33.68
C ASP A 407 -10.95 0.78 33.75
N THR A 408 -11.73 1.26 34.73
CA THR A 408 -13.11 0.79 34.91
C THR A 408 -14.07 1.32 33.84
N THR A 409 -13.59 2.12 32.89
CA THR A 409 -14.34 2.52 31.69
C THR A 409 -14.82 1.30 30.91
N LYS A 410 -15.96 1.47 30.23
CA LYS A 410 -16.56 0.45 29.38
C LYS A 410 -15.84 0.33 28.05
N ILE A 411 -15.68 -0.90 27.56
CA ILE A 411 -14.97 -1.21 26.32
C ILE A 411 -15.63 -0.44 25.16
N PRO A 412 -14.92 0.47 24.48
CA PRO A 412 -15.43 1.20 23.34
C PRO A 412 -15.35 0.34 22.09
N TYR A 413 -16.41 0.37 21.29
CA TYR A 413 -16.44 -0.29 20.00
C TYR A 413 -16.94 0.66 18.90
N THR A 414 -16.41 0.43 17.69
CA THR A 414 -16.72 1.19 16.48
C THR A 414 -17.16 0.24 15.37
N TYR A 415 -18.19 0.60 14.61
CA TYR A 415 -18.62 -0.13 13.43
C TYR A 415 -17.73 0.21 12.22
N ALA A 416 -16.86 -0.73 11.84
CA ALA A 416 -16.11 -0.63 10.59
C ALA A 416 -16.98 -1.00 9.37
N TYR A 417 -17.86 -2.00 9.53
CA TYR A 417 -18.85 -2.39 8.54
C TYR A 417 -20.06 -3.10 9.18
N PRO A 418 -21.31 -2.76 8.79
CA PRO A 418 -21.69 -1.57 8.04
C PRO A 418 -21.28 -0.30 8.78
N LYS A 419 -20.90 0.77 8.05
CA LYS A 419 -20.56 2.07 8.68
C LYS A 419 -21.74 2.57 9.52
N ARG A 420 -21.47 3.37 10.57
CA ARG A 420 -22.49 3.96 11.46
C ARG A 420 -23.69 4.58 10.74
N LYS A 421 -23.47 5.24 9.60
CA LYS A 421 -24.55 5.86 8.78
C LYS A 421 -25.46 4.85 8.05
N ASN A 422 -25.06 3.58 7.95
CA ASN A 422 -25.72 2.54 7.16
C ASN A 422 -26.36 1.43 8.00
N ILE A 423 -25.86 1.19 9.22
CA ILE A 423 -26.41 0.16 10.12
C ILE A 423 -27.76 0.61 10.70
N VAL A 424 -28.71 -0.31 10.86
CA VAL A 424 -30.04 -0.03 11.43
C VAL A 424 -30.19 -0.60 12.85
N GLN A 425 -31.17 -0.09 13.60
CA GLN A 425 -31.32 -0.39 15.03
C GLN A 425 -31.36 -1.89 15.36
N GLN A 426 -32.05 -2.71 14.58
CA GLN A 426 -32.13 -4.16 14.81
C GLN A 426 -30.77 -4.85 14.64
N GLN A 427 -29.96 -4.38 13.69
CA GLN A 427 -28.61 -4.89 13.45
C GLN A 427 -27.67 -4.47 14.56
N GLU A 428 -27.77 -3.22 15.04
CA GLU A 428 -27.03 -2.74 16.20
C GLU A 428 -27.34 -3.56 17.44
N THR A 429 -28.63 -3.73 17.75
CA THR A 429 -29.07 -4.52 18.90
C THR A 429 -28.55 -5.95 18.81
N TYR A 430 -28.65 -6.60 17.65
CA TYR A 430 -28.14 -7.95 17.47
C TYR A 430 -26.64 -8.07 17.78
N ILE A 431 -25.79 -7.23 17.15
CA ILE A 431 -24.34 -7.37 17.32
C ILE A 431 -23.89 -6.96 18.73
N GLN A 432 -24.52 -5.94 19.33
CA GLN A 432 -24.24 -5.54 20.71
C GLN A 432 -24.62 -6.65 21.68
N ASP A 433 -25.83 -7.22 21.58
CA ASP A 433 -26.29 -8.31 22.44
C ASP A 433 -25.40 -9.55 22.28
N TYR A 434 -24.98 -9.88 21.05
CA TYR A 434 -24.09 -11.02 20.80
C TYR A 434 -22.70 -10.83 21.43
N VAL A 435 -22.14 -9.62 21.34
CA VAL A 435 -20.85 -9.27 21.97
C VAL A 435 -20.99 -9.30 23.49
N ASP A 436 -22.03 -8.69 24.05
CA ASP A 436 -22.29 -8.71 25.50
C ASP A 436 -22.51 -10.15 26.02
N ASP A 437 -23.23 -11.01 25.29
CA ASP A 437 -23.43 -12.42 25.62
C ASP A 437 -22.09 -13.19 25.67
N TRP A 438 -21.22 -12.94 24.70
CA TRP A 438 -19.91 -13.55 24.67
C TRP A 438 -19.03 -13.04 25.82
N GLU A 439 -18.95 -11.74 26.04
CA GLU A 439 -18.20 -11.14 27.14
C GLU A 439 -18.72 -11.60 28.51
N HIS A 440 -20.03 -11.83 28.65
CA HIS A 440 -20.62 -12.43 29.85
C HIS A 440 -20.13 -13.86 30.06
N SER A 441 -20.11 -14.66 29.00
CA SER A 441 -19.63 -16.05 29.07
C SER A 441 -18.16 -16.15 29.51
N MET A 442 -17.36 -15.08 29.31
CA MET A 442 -15.97 -15.00 29.76
C MET A 442 -15.84 -14.80 31.28
N GLN A 443 -16.84 -14.24 31.96
CA GLN A 443 -16.80 -14.06 33.42
C GLN A 443 -16.78 -15.39 34.20
N ASN A 444 -17.29 -16.46 33.59
CA ASN A 444 -17.18 -17.82 34.12
C ASN A 444 -17.13 -18.85 32.99
N THR A 445 -15.91 -19.15 32.54
CA THR A 445 -15.65 -20.04 31.40
C THR A 445 -16.01 -21.51 31.63
N THR A 446 -16.40 -21.88 32.86
CA THR A 446 -16.76 -23.28 33.22
C THR A 446 -18.24 -23.62 33.04
N VAL A 447 -19.09 -22.61 32.82
CA VAL A 447 -20.54 -22.78 32.65
C VAL A 447 -21.01 -22.12 31.37
N THR A 448 -22.16 -22.55 30.86
CA THR A 448 -22.79 -21.92 29.70
C THR A 448 -23.48 -20.62 30.08
N TYR A 449 -23.40 -19.60 29.22
CA TYR A 449 -24.29 -18.45 29.23
C TYR A 449 -25.21 -18.52 28.02
N ASN A 450 -26.51 -18.25 28.20
CA ASN A 450 -27.53 -18.39 27.16
C ASN A 450 -27.44 -19.71 26.35
N GLY A 451 -27.05 -20.81 27.03
CA GLY A 451 -26.93 -22.14 26.43
C GLY A 451 -25.66 -22.40 25.62
N LYS A 452 -24.69 -21.48 25.60
CA LYS A 452 -23.40 -21.62 24.91
C LYS A 452 -22.22 -21.41 25.87
N TYR A 453 -21.13 -22.14 25.66
CA TYR A 453 -19.83 -21.84 26.24
C TYR A 453 -19.12 -20.74 25.44
N TRP A 454 -18.16 -20.05 26.05
CA TRP A 454 -17.43 -18.94 25.44
C TRP A 454 -16.83 -19.26 24.06
N HIS A 455 -16.20 -20.43 23.90
CA HIS A 455 -15.59 -20.88 22.64
C HIS A 455 -16.61 -21.26 21.54
N GLN A 456 -17.91 -21.21 21.85
CA GLN A 456 -18.99 -21.37 20.88
C GLN A 456 -19.48 -20.01 20.33
N TYR A 457 -19.16 -18.90 20.99
CA TYR A 457 -19.43 -17.55 20.48
C TYR A 457 -18.34 -17.02 19.56
N MET A 458 -17.11 -17.49 19.77
CA MET A 458 -15.90 -17.01 19.11
C MET A 458 -15.14 -18.14 18.40
N ASP A 459 -14.37 -17.76 17.40
CA ASP A 459 -13.48 -18.64 16.66
C ASP A 459 -12.11 -18.70 17.33
N LEU A 460 -11.84 -19.83 18.00
CA LEU A 460 -10.64 -20.03 18.81
C LEU A 460 -9.36 -19.81 18.00
N ALA A 461 -9.28 -20.31 16.77
CA ALA A 461 -8.08 -20.21 15.94
C ALA A 461 -7.73 -18.76 15.61
N SER A 462 -8.71 -17.95 15.18
CA SER A 462 -8.48 -16.52 14.89
C SER A 462 -8.01 -15.73 16.11
N PHE A 463 -8.56 -16.01 17.30
CA PHE A 463 -8.13 -15.36 18.53
C PHE A 463 -6.74 -15.79 18.97
N VAL A 464 -6.38 -17.06 18.78
CA VAL A 464 -5.02 -17.56 19.02
C VAL A 464 -4.03 -16.86 18.08
N ASP A 465 -4.30 -16.82 16.79
CA ASP A 465 -3.40 -16.18 15.81
C ASP A 465 -3.27 -14.67 16.06
N PHE A 466 -4.38 -13.99 16.38
CA PHE A 466 -4.38 -12.58 16.76
C PHE A 466 -3.55 -12.35 18.04
N PHE A 467 -3.75 -13.17 19.07
CA PHE A 467 -2.98 -13.09 20.32
C PHE A 467 -1.47 -13.24 20.06
N LEU A 468 -1.09 -14.25 19.27
CA LEU A 468 0.31 -14.47 18.90
C LEU A 468 0.91 -13.29 18.14
N MET A 469 0.14 -12.65 17.25
CA MET A 469 0.57 -11.43 16.56
C MET A 469 0.79 -10.27 17.53
N MET A 470 -0.15 -10.01 18.43
CA MET A 470 0.00 -8.93 19.42
C MET A 470 1.20 -9.16 20.34
N GLU A 471 1.45 -10.42 20.73
CA GLU A 471 2.55 -10.74 21.62
C GLU A 471 3.91 -10.81 20.89
N ILE A 472 4.02 -11.33 19.67
CA ILE A 472 5.32 -11.36 18.98
C ILE A 472 5.80 -9.96 18.59
N THR A 473 4.89 -9.08 18.18
CA THR A 473 5.25 -7.72 17.77
C THR A 473 5.40 -6.77 18.96
N LYS A 474 4.74 -7.10 20.08
CA LYS A 474 4.65 -6.30 21.31
C LYS A 474 4.26 -4.86 21.02
N ASP A 475 3.27 -4.69 20.15
CA ASP A 475 2.69 -3.38 19.87
C ASP A 475 2.05 -2.81 21.15
N ILE A 476 2.40 -1.57 21.48
CA ILE A 476 1.88 -0.93 22.70
C ILE A 476 0.38 -0.64 22.62
N ASP A 477 -0.20 -0.57 21.41
CA ASP A 477 -1.64 -0.37 21.21
C ASP A 477 -2.43 -1.67 21.05
N ALA A 478 -1.75 -2.83 21.14
CA ALA A 478 -2.37 -4.14 21.11
C ALA A 478 -3.59 -4.23 22.05
N TYR A 479 -4.65 -4.87 21.57
CA TYR A 479 -5.91 -5.16 22.26
C TYR A 479 -6.83 -3.95 22.54
N ARG A 480 -6.29 -2.73 22.62
CA ARG A 480 -7.02 -1.53 23.07
C ARG A 480 -7.40 -0.55 21.96
N ALA A 481 -6.62 -0.54 20.88
CA ALA A 481 -6.88 0.28 19.70
C ALA A 481 -6.48 -0.48 18.43
N SER A 482 -6.98 -0.01 17.27
CA SER A 482 -6.72 -0.65 15.97
C SER A 482 -6.99 -2.16 15.94
N THR A 483 -7.86 -2.66 16.84
CA THR A 483 -8.06 -4.09 17.06
C THR A 483 -9.40 -4.49 16.47
N TYR A 484 -9.35 -5.17 15.33
CA TYR A 484 -10.52 -5.54 14.53
C TYR A 484 -11.09 -6.91 14.93
N TYR A 485 -12.38 -7.04 14.74
CA TYR A 485 -13.17 -8.25 14.85
C TYR A 485 -14.18 -8.31 13.71
N TYR A 486 -14.60 -9.51 13.32
CA TYR A 486 -15.72 -9.68 12.41
C TYR A 486 -16.61 -10.85 12.81
N LYS A 487 -17.89 -10.79 12.44
CA LYS A 487 -18.87 -11.85 12.73
C LYS A 487 -19.48 -12.40 11.45
N LYS A 488 -19.39 -13.73 11.28
CA LYS A 488 -20.07 -14.46 10.20
C LYS A 488 -21.52 -14.79 10.56
N LYS A 489 -22.37 -15.00 9.54
CA LYS A 489 -23.78 -15.44 9.74
C LYS A 489 -23.80 -16.80 10.43
N ASP A 490 -24.88 -17.13 11.12
CA ASP A 490 -25.05 -18.41 11.83
C ASP A 490 -24.99 -19.58 10.83
N SER A 491 -25.53 -19.41 9.63
CA SER A 491 -25.39 -20.33 8.49
C SER A 491 -23.96 -20.52 7.99
N ASN A 492 -23.01 -19.66 8.39
CA ASN A 492 -21.59 -19.69 8.03
C ASN A 492 -20.70 -19.66 9.29
N GLY A 493 -21.01 -20.53 10.25
CA GLY A 493 -20.22 -20.75 11.47
C GLY A 493 -20.61 -19.87 12.66
N GLY A 494 -21.25 -18.71 12.44
CA GLY A 494 -21.89 -17.89 13.47
C GLY A 494 -20.97 -17.21 14.49
N LYS A 495 -19.65 -17.36 14.38
CA LYS A 495 -18.69 -16.92 15.39
C LYS A 495 -18.12 -15.53 15.14
N ILE A 496 -17.70 -14.87 16.22
CA ILE A 496 -16.79 -13.72 16.16
C ILE A 496 -15.38 -14.24 15.88
N HIS A 497 -14.69 -13.61 14.95
CA HIS A 497 -13.28 -13.82 14.68
C HIS A 497 -12.49 -12.57 15.08
N ALA A 498 -11.26 -12.75 15.58
CA ALA A 498 -10.32 -11.67 15.83
C ALA A 498 -9.46 -11.40 14.60
N GLY A 499 -9.11 -10.14 14.39
CA GLY A 499 -8.43 -9.64 13.20
C GLY A 499 -9.39 -9.16 12.11
N PRO A 500 -8.86 -8.75 10.93
CA PRO A 500 -7.45 -8.73 10.56
C PRO A 500 -6.60 -7.80 11.43
N VAL A 501 -5.30 -8.09 11.53
CA VAL A 501 -4.37 -7.23 12.27
C VAL A 501 -4.11 -5.90 11.54
N TRP A 502 -3.81 -4.84 12.29
CA TRP A 502 -3.62 -3.49 11.75
C TRP A 502 -2.67 -2.65 12.60
N ASP A 503 -1.99 -1.69 11.95
CA ASP A 503 -1.28 -0.56 12.57
C ASP A 503 -0.16 -0.89 13.58
N PHE A 504 0.93 -1.48 13.09
CA PHE A 504 2.12 -1.84 13.88
C PHE A 504 3.25 -0.81 13.80
N ASN A 505 2.90 0.47 13.66
CA ASN A 505 3.88 1.55 13.61
C ASN A 505 4.59 1.76 14.96
N PHE A 506 4.09 1.19 16.06
CA PHE A 506 4.65 1.26 17.40
C PHE A 506 5.14 -0.09 17.96
N ALA A 507 5.33 -1.06 17.08
CA ALA A 507 5.79 -2.40 17.41
C ALA A 507 7.33 -2.55 17.33
N PHE A 508 7.80 -3.77 17.61
CA PHE A 508 9.18 -4.21 17.42
C PHE A 508 10.21 -3.29 18.08
N GLY A 509 10.04 -3.06 19.37
CA GLY A 509 11.00 -2.34 20.19
C GLY A 509 11.11 -0.84 19.92
N LEU A 510 10.25 -0.26 19.07
CA LEU A 510 10.40 1.14 18.65
C LEU A 510 10.18 2.11 19.81
N VAL A 511 9.16 1.86 20.64
CA VAL A 511 8.58 2.88 21.50
C VAL A 511 9.28 3.05 22.84
N ASP A 512 9.53 4.30 23.26
CA ASP A 512 10.29 4.66 24.47
C ASP A 512 9.51 4.63 25.79
N TYR A 513 8.20 4.43 25.72
CA TYR A 513 7.28 4.28 26.84
C TYR A 513 6.58 2.91 26.81
N CYS A 514 5.72 2.65 27.80
CA CYS A 514 4.96 1.39 27.93
C CYS A 514 5.81 0.10 27.95
N GLN A 515 7.12 0.22 28.20
CA GLN A 515 8.07 -0.87 28.04
C GLN A 515 8.09 -1.47 26.62
N GLY A 516 7.63 -0.74 25.60
CA GLY A 516 7.60 -1.24 24.21
C GLY A 516 8.99 -1.62 23.70
N TYR A 517 10.01 -0.87 24.10
CA TYR A 517 11.43 -1.15 23.79
C TYR A 517 12.01 -2.40 24.47
N LEU A 518 11.32 -3.04 25.43
CA LEU A 518 11.81 -4.24 26.09
C LEU A 518 11.28 -5.50 25.42
N PRO A 519 12.11 -6.52 25.12
CA PRO A 519 11.66 -7.76 24.47
C PRO A 519 10.90 -8.69 25.42
N ASN A 520 10.92 -8.46 26.72
CA ASN A 520 10.23 -9.30 27.71
C ASN A 520 8.88 -8.72 28.14
N GLY A 521 8.06 -9.58 28.78
CA GLY A 521 6.75 -9.22 29.33
C GLY A 521 5.61 -9.35 28.33
N TYR A 522 4.41 -9.63 28.84
CA TYR A 522 3.21 -9.82 28.02
C TYR A 522 2.39 -8.53 27.89
N MET A 523 1.90 -8.25 26.68
CA MET A 523 1.06 -7.08 26.40
C MET A 523 -0.36 -7.24 26.93
N PHE A 524 -0.92 -8.44 26.92
CA PHE A 524 -2.29 -8.68 27.40
C PHE A 524 -2.49 -8.21 28.86
N SER A 525 -1.44 -8.29 29.69
CA SER A 525 -1.50 -7.92 31.11
C SER A 525 -1.78 -6.43 31.35
N GLY A 526 -1.53 -5.56 30.37
CA GLY A 526 -1.94 -4.14 30.32
C GLY A 526 -1.35 -3.18 31.38
N ASN A 527 -0.85 -3.70 32.50
CA ASN A 527 -0.50 -2.96 33.72
C ASN A 527 0.63 -1.93 33.52
N TRP A 528 1.45 -2.10 32.48
CA TRP A 528 2.65 -1.29 32.25
C TRP A 528 2.44 -0.10 31.31
N CYS A 529 1.26 0.01 30.70
CA CYS A 529 1.00 0.99 29.63
C CYS A 529 -0.22 1.88 29.87
N SER A 530 -1.31 1.35 30.42
CA SER A 530 -2.51 2.12 30.83
C SER A 530 -3.59 1.24 31.47
N GLY A 531 -3.53 -0.08 31.27
CA GLY A 531 -4.56 -1.03 31.71
C GLY A 531 -5.90 -0.87 30.97
N THR A 532 -5.88 -0.29 29.77
CA THR A 532 -7.06 -0.06 28.92
C THR A 532 -7.29 -1.19 27.92
N ASN A 533 -6.81 -2.40 28.19
CA ASN A 533 -7.14 -3.57 27.39
C ASN A 533 -8.52 -4.08 27.85
N PRO A 534 -9.36 -4.65 26.97
CA PRO A 534 -10.56 -5.36 27.40
C PRO A 534 -10.23 -6.42 28.46
N ALA A 535 -10.91 -6.41 29.61
CA ALA A 535 -10.56 -7.28 30.75
C ALA A 535 -10.61 -8.77 30.39
N TRP A 536 -11.54 -9.16 29.51
CA TRP A 536 -11.72 -10.54 29.08
C TRP A 536 -10.51 -11.12 28.33
N TRP A 537 -9.57 -10.30 27.81
CA TRP A 537 -8.32 -10.84 27.27
C TRP A 537 -7.48 -11.52 28.36
N GLU A 538 -7.45 -10.93 29.56
CA GLU A 538 -6.78 -11.53 30.71
C GLU A 538 -7.53 -12.81 31.16
N ASP A 539 -8.85 -12.79 31.21
CA ASP A 539 -9.65 -14.00 31.54
C ASP A 539 -9.42 -15.13 30.52
N LEU A 540 -9.28 -14.78 29.24
CA LEU A 540 -9.09 -15.72 28.14
C LEU A 540 -7.74 -16.45 28.26
N VAL A 541 -6.64 -15.74 28.53
CA VAL A 541 -5.31 -16.36 28.66
C VAL A 541 -5.20 -17.30 29.87
N TYR A 542 -6.02 -17.10 30.91
CA TYR A 542 -6.08 -18.00 32.05
C TYR A 542 -7.02 -19.19 31.84
N THR A 543 -7.69 -19.26 30.70
CA THR A 543 -8.50 -20.43 30.33
C THR A 543 -7.58 -21.51 29.72
N PRO A 544 -7.45 -22.71 30.34
CA PRO A 544 -6.47 -23.71 29.91
C PRO A 544 -6.59 -24.09 28.43
N GLN A 545 -7.82 -24.25 27.93
CA GLN A 545 -8.07 -24.57 26.52
C GLN A 545 -7.50 -23.52 25.56
N PHE A 546 -7.60 -22.24 25.89
CA PHE A 546 -7.04 -21.17 25.07
C PHE A 546 -5.52 -21.13 25.17
N ALA A 547 -4.99 -21.16 26.40
CA ALA A 547 -3.55 -21.13 26.65
C ALA A 547 -2.82 -22.30 25.96
N ASP A 548 -3.37 -23.51 26.05
CA ASP A 548 -2.81 -24.70 25.39
C ASP A 548 -2.85 -24.57 23.86
N ALA A 549 -3.93 -24.01 23.30
CA ALA A 549 -4.04 -23.74 21.87
C ALA A 549 -3.01 -22.71 21.40
N VAL A 550 -2.75 -21.67 22.21
CA VAL A 550 -1.67 -20.70 21.97
C VAL A 550 -0.31 -21.37 21.94
N ASN A 551 0.02 -22.22 22.92
CA ASN A 551 1.30 -22.92 22.94
C ASN A 551 1.49 -23.83 21.72
N CYS A 552 0.46 -24.61 21.38
CA CYS A 552 0.47 -25.50 20.22
C CYS A 552 0.72 -24.72 18.92
N ARG A 553 -0.04 -23.63 18.72
CA ARG A 553 0.09 -22.80 17.52
C ARG A 553 1.42 -22.06 17.44
N TRP A 554 1.97 -21.58 18.57
CA TRP A 554 3.31 -21.01 18.62
C TRP A 554 4.36 -22.02 18.16
N LYS A 555 4.36 -23.24 18.73
CA LYS A 555 5.30 -24.30 18.35
C LYS A 555 5.21 -24.66 16.86
N GLU A 556 3.99 -24.75 16.32
CA GLU A 556 3.77 -24.98 14.89
C GLU A 556 4.42 -23.88 14.03
N LEU A 557 4.09 -22.61 14.31
CA LEU A 557 4.62 -21.47 13.55
C LEU A 557 6.14 -21.37 13.65
N ARG A 558 6.73 -21.63 14.83
CA ARG A 558 8.18 -21.62 15.06
C ARG A 558 8.95 -22.69 14.31
N THR A 559 8.30 -23.80 13.95
CA THR A 559 8.89 -24.84 13.08
C THR A 559 8.71 -24.56 11.59
N THR A 560 7.98 -23.51 11.23
CA THR A 560 7.58 -23.23 9.84
C THR A 560 7.83 -21.76 9.48
N VAL A 561 6.77 -20.98 9.33
CA VAL A 561 6.80 -19.63 8.76
C VAL A 561 7.37 -18.57 9.69
N TRP A 562 7.39 -18.83 11.00
CA TRP A 562 7.97 -17.94 12.01
C TRP A 562 9.29 -18.49 12.55
N HIS A 563 9.92 -19.43 11.85
CA HIS A 563 11.30 -19.82 12.16
C HIS A 563 12.23 -18.59 12.10
N LYS A 564 13.29 -18.55 12.94
CA LYS A 564 14.19 -17.38 13.00
C LYS A 564 14.80 -17.09 11.63
N ASP A 565 15.32 -18.11 10.96
CA ASP A 565 15.88 -18.01 9.60
C ASP A 565 14.89 -17.39 8.59
N SER A 566 13.62 -17.82 8.61
CA SER A 566 12.58 -17.27 7.72
C SER A 566 12.37 -15.76 7.94
N ILE A 567 12.43 -15.33 9.19
CA ILE A 567 12.25 -13.93 9.59
C ILE A 567 13.49 -13.11 9.24
N THR A 568 14.69 -13.59 9.56
CA THR A 568 15.95 -12.90 9.26
C THR A 568 16.18 -12.81 7.75
N ASP A 569 15.83 -13.84 6.98
CA ASP A 569 15.92 -13.81 5.51
C ASP A 569 14.99 -12.75 4.93
N PHE A 570 13.78 -12.59 5.48
CA PHE A 570 12.86 -11.53 5.08
C PHE A 570 13.42 -10.14 5.42
N ILE A 571 13.98 -9.96 6.62
CA ILE A 571 14.59 -8.69 7.04
C ILE A 571 15.77 -8.34 6.13
N ALA A 572 16.71 -9.27 5.91
CA ALA A 572 17.87 -9.08 5.05
C ALA A 572 17.50 -8.78 3.60
N GLY A 573 16.47 -9.44 3.07
CA GLY A 573 15.93 -9.16 1.74
C GLY A 573 15.40 -7.72 1.62
N ASN A 574 14.68 -7.24 2.62
CA ASN A 574 14.18 -5.86 2.66
C ASN A 574 15.29 -4.83 2.89
N GLU A 575 16.30 -5.13 3.72
CA GLU A 575 17.46 -4.26 3.88
C GLU A 575 18.19 -4.06 2.54
N SER A 576 18.44 -5.16 1.82
CA SER A 576 19.07 -5.10 0.50
C SER A 576 18.22 -4.29 -0.50
N LEU A 577 16.90 -4.49 -0.49
CA LEU A 577 15.97 -3.78 -1.36
C LEU A 577 15.95 -2.27 -1.07
N LEU A 578 15.98 -1.90 0.21
CA LEU A 578 15.75 -0.53 0.66
C LEU A 578 17.02 0.30 0.84
N THR A 579 18.23 -0.28 0.74
CA THR A 579 19.48 0.44 1.02
C THR A 579 19.62 1.77 0.24
N SER A 580 19.41 1.76 -1.08
CA SER A 580 19.48 2.98 -1.89
C SER A 580 18.29 3.92 -1.66
N VAL A 581 17.12 3.35 -1.36
CA VAL A 581 15.87 4.06 -1.12
C VAL A 581 15.91 4.82 0.20
N ALA A 582 16.43 4.18 1.24
CA ALA A 582 16.63 4.75 2.57
C ALA A 582 17.54 5.98 2.53
N ALA A 583 18.61 5.95 1.73
CA ALA A 583 19.51 7.09 1.56
C ALA A 583 18.78 8.33 1.02
N ARG A 584 17.94 8.16 -0.02
CA ARG A 584 17.13 9.25 -0.59
C ARG A 584 16.07 9.73 0.39
N ASN A 585 15.35 8.80 1.02
CA ASN A 585 14.35 9.15 2.03
C ASN A 585 14.97 9.93 3.21
N HIS A 586 16.18 9.56 3.66
CA HIS A 586 16.89 10.27 4.73
C HIS A 586 17.37 11.65 4.30
N ALA A 587 17.73 11.84 3.02
CA ALA A 587 18.07 13.15 2.48
C ALA A 587 16.86 14.08 2.44
N ARG A 588 15.67 13.56 2.07
CA ARG A 588 14.41 14.32 2.10
C ARG A 588 13.93 14.59 3.53
N TRP A 589 14.03 13.60 4.41
CA TRP A 589 13.53 13.63 5.78
C TRP A 589 14.66 13.42 6.82
N PRO A 590 15.60 14.39 6.94
CA PRO A 590 16.68 14.31 7.91
C PRO A 590 16.15 14.49 9.34
N LEU A 591 16.85 13.87 10.30
CA LEU A 591 16.55 14.08 11.72
C LEU A 591 17.13 15.42 12.19
N MET A 592 16.34 16.16 12.96
CA MET A 592 16.71 17.49 13.47
C MET A 592 17.45 17.42 14.81
N GLY A 593 18.47 16.56 14.89
CA GLY A 593 19.35 16.43 16.07
C GLY A 593 18.77 15.70 17.29
N SER A 594 17.56 15.16 17.20
CA SER A 594 16.95 14.30 18.22
C SER A 594 16.24 13.11 17.58
N ASN A 595 15.98 12.07 18.37
CA ASN A 595 15.12 10.98 17.95
C ASN A 595 13.72 11.53 17.60
N PRO A 596 13.01 10.93 16.64
CA PRO A 596 11.59 11.19 16.42
C PRO A 596 10.79 10.97 17.71
N SER A 597 9.67 11.68 17.83
CA SER A 597 8.75 11.49 18.96
C SER A 597 8.35 10.02 19.11
N ALA A 598 8.22 9.55 20.35
CA ALA A 598 7.97 8.16 20.75
C ALA A 598 9.10 7.15 20.46
N VAL A 599 10.18 7.51 19.76
CA VAL A 599 11.21 6.54 19.34
C VAL A 599 12.36 6.42 20.34
N LYS A 600 12.58 5.21 20.86
CA LYS A 600 13.60 4.93 21.88
C LYS A 600 15.02 4.98 21.34
N TYR A 601 15.26 4.25 20.26
CA TYR A 601 16.58 4.08 19.67
C TYR A 601 16.51 4.39 18.18
N VAL A 602 17.53 5.12 17.72
CA VAL A 602 17.78 5.37 16.31
C VAL A 602 19.26 5.18 16.09
N ALA A 603 19.62 4.39 15.10
CA ALA A 603 21.01 4.16 14.74
C ALA A 603 21.56 5.29 13.87
N ALA A 604 22.88 5.32 13.70
CA ALA A 604 23.53 6.28 12.82
C ALA A 604 23.35 5.95 11.33
N THR A 605 22.97 4.71 11.01
CA THR A 605 22.85 4.19 9.65
C THR A 605 21.55 3.40 9.51
N PHE A 606 21.03 3.33 8.29
CA PHE A 606 19.87 2.50 7.96
C PHE A 606 20.08 1.04 8.40
N SER A 607 21.24 0.45 8.09
CA SER A 607 21.58 -0.92 8.50
C SER A 607 21.54 -1.12 10.02
N GLY A 608 22.02 -0.13 10.80
CA GLY A 608 21.90 -0.19 12.25
C GLY A 608 20.45 -0.08 12.73
N ASP A 609 19.58 0.66 12.04
CA ASP A 609 18.15 0.71 12.38
C ASP A 609 17.44 -0.62 12.07
N VAL A 610 17.91 -1.34 11.05
CA VAL A 610 17.47 -2.71 10.74
C VAL A 610 17.95 -3.68 11.81
N GLU A 611 19.21 -3.63 12.20
CA GLU A 611 19.81 -4.45 13.27
C GLU A 611 19.04 -4.27 14.59
N LEU A 612 18.64 -3.03 14.93
CA LEU A 612 17.80 -2.77 16.11
C LEU A 612 16.44 -3.50 16.07
N VAL A 613 15.82 -3.66 14.90
CA VAL A 613 14.56 -4.42 14.76
C VAL A 613 14.83 -5.92 14.90
N GLU A 614 15.86 -6.39 14.20
CA GLU A 614 16.22 -7.81 14.16
C GLU A 614 16.62 -8.32 15.55
N ASP A 615 17.58 -7.68 16.22
CA ASP A 615 18.07 -8.05 17.54
C ASP A 615 16.92 -8.09 18.55
N TRP A 616 16.09 -7.04 18.57
CA TRP A 616 14.95 -6.97 19.47
C TRP A 616 13.97 -8.13 19.22
N LEU A 617 13.69 -8.47 17.96
CA LEU A 617 12.76 -9.53 17.61
C LEU A 617 13.35 -10.91 17.94
N MET A 618 14.64 -11.12 17.76
CA MET A 618 15.31 -12.37 18.14
C MET A 618 15.25 -12.58 19.66
N ASP A 619 15.54 -11.54 20.45
CA ASP A 619 15.41 -11.57 21.91
C ASP A 619 13.96 -11.80 22.35
N ARG A 620 13.00 -11.17 21.65
CA ARG A 620 11.56 -11.35 21.91
C ARG A 620 11.13 -12.79 21.67
N ILE A 621 11.57 -13.37 20.56
CA ILE A 621 11.29 -14.77 20.22
C ILE A 621 11.90 -15.71 21.27
N ASP A 622 13.15 -15.49 21.69
CA ASP A 622 13.78 -16.32 22.74
C ASP A 622 13.05 -16.22 24.08
N TRP A 623 12.57 -15.03 24.42
CA TRP A 623 11.76 -14.83 25.60
C TRP A 623 10.42 -15.54 25.49
N LEU A 624 9.72 -15.44 24.36
CA LEU A 624 8.45 -16.14 24.12
C LEU A 624 8.62 -17.66 24.11
N ASP A 625 9.67 -18.18 23.46
CA ASP A 625 10.03 -19.61 23.45
C ASP A 625 10.22 -20.14 24.89
N SER A 626 10.71 -19.29 25.80
CA SER A 626 10.95 -19.65 27.21
C SER A 626 9.76 -19.43 28.15
N ASN A 627 8.75 -18.64 27.75
CA ASN A 627 7.69 -18.18 28.65
C ASN A 627 6.28 -18.49 28.16
N MET A 628 6.11 -19.06 26.96
CA MET A 628 4.80 -19.27 26.33
C MET A 628 3.73 -19.82 27.29
N ILE A 629 2.53 -19.24 27.21
CA ILE A 629 1.40 -19.66 28.04
C ILE A 629 0.89 -21.04 27.61
N GLY A 630 0.23 -21.74 28.52
CA GLY A 630 -0.33 -23.07 28.27
C GLY A 630 0.60 -24.20 28.67
N ALA A 631 0.03 -25.38 28.89
CA ALA A 631 0.81 -26.60 29.07
C ALA A 631 1.55 -26.94 27.77
N ASP A 632 2.64 -27.69 27.90
CA ASP A 632 3.34 -28.21 26.74
C ASP A 632 2.34 -28.94 25.85
N CYS A 633 2.22 -28.45 24.62
CA CYS A 633 1.56 -29.20 23.59
C CYS A 633 2.23 -30.56 23.54
N ILE A 634 1.58 -31.60 24.07
CA ILE A 634 1.86 -32.96 23.64
C ILE A 634 1.30 -33.01 22.23
N LEU A 635 2.03 -32.42 21.29
CA LEU A 635 2.07 -32.96 19.94
C LEU A 635 2.68 -34.34 20.19
N ASN A 636 1.83 -35.32 20.51
CA ASN A 636 2.29 -36.69 20.60
C ASN A 636 2.91 -36.90 19.23
N GLN A 637 4.22 -37.06 19.20
CA GLN A 637 4.92 -37.53 18.01
C GLN A 637 4.18 -38.79 17.51
N ASN A 638 3.57 -39.56 18.42
CA ASN A 638 2.67 -40.68 18.15
C ASN A 638 1.28 -40.35 17.57
N GLU A 639 0.71 -39.13 17.68
CA GLU A 639 -0.59 -38.77 17.08
C GLU A 639 -0.41 -38.01 15.76
N ILE A 640 0.65 -37.20 15.62
CA ILE A 640 1.10 -36.72 14.31
C ILE A 640 1.58 -37.91 13.49
N ASP A 641 2.34 -38.85 14.07
CA ASP A 641 2.75 -40.07 13.39
C ASP A 641 1.59 -41.08 13.27
N ALA A 642 0.57 -41.13 14.13
CA ALA A 642 -0.57 -42.05 13.90
C ALA A 642 -1.45 -41.62 12.72
N VAL A 643 -1.69 -40.32 12.51
CA VAL A 643 -2.47 -39.85 11.36
C VAL A 643 -1.59 -39.75 10.11
N ALA A 644 -0.31 -39.35 10.23
CA ALA A 644 0.60 -39.26 9.09
C ALA A 644 1.19 -40.61 8.66
N SER A 645 1.35 -41.62 9.53
CA SER A 645 1.90 -42.94 9.14
C SER A 645 0.91 -43.83 8.40
N ASP A 646 -0.40 -43.58 8.56
CA ASP A 646 -1.45 -44.36 7.89
C ASP A 646 -1.89 -43.76 6.55
N VAL A 647 -1.39 -42.57 6.18
CA VAL A 647 -1.60 -42.02 4.84
C VAL A 647 -0.49 -42.47 3.90
N ILE A 648 -0.82 -43.44 3.05
CA ILE A 648 0.12 -44.04 2.09
C ILE A 648 -0.17 -43.48 0.71
N VAL A 649 0.83 -42.82 0.12
CA VAL A 649 0.82 -42.37 -1.28
C VAL A 649 1.74 -43.27 -2.09
N TYR A 650 1.19 -44.04 -3.02
CA TYR A 650 1.96 -45.00 -3.82
C TYR A 650 1.40 -45.19 -5.23
N PRO A 651 2.24 -45.47 -6.25
CA PRO A 651 3.70 -45.48 -6.17
C PRO A 651 4.25 -44.06 -5.96
N ASN A 652 5.37 -43.97 -5.24
CA ASN A 652 6.15 -42.75 -5.10
C ASN A 652 7.64 -43.13 -5.20
N PRO A 653 8.34 -42.83 -6.31
CA PRO A 653 7.90 -41.96 -7.41
C PRO A 653 6.71 -42.51 -8.24
N THR A 654 5.95 -41.61 -8.87
CA THR A 654 4.82 -41.94 -9.77
C THR A 654 5.09 -41.46 -11.20
N SER A 655 4.51 -42.14 -12.20
CA SER A 655 4.45 -41.71 -13.60
C SER A 655 3.19 -40.90 -13.92
N GLY A 656 2.66 -40.16 -12.94
CA GLY A 656 1.47 -39.33 -13.09
C GLY A 656 0.16 -39.95 -12.58
N ILE A 657 0.15 -41.15 -12.00
CA ILE A 657 -1.02 -41.69 -11.29
C ILE A 657 -0.56 -42.25 -9.95
N CYS A 658 -1.13 -41.77 -8.84
CA CYS A 658 -0.85 -42.33 -7.52
C CYS A 658 -2.14 -42.67 -6.78
N THR A 659 -2.03 -43.63 -5.88
CA THR A 659 -3.09 -44.06 -4.97
C THR A 659 -2.78 -43.52 -3.59
N VAL A 660 -3.77 -42.88 -2.97
CA VAL A 660 -3.75 -42.45 -1.58
C VAL A 660 -4.64 -43.40 -0.78
N THR A 661 -4.12 -43.94 0.30
CA THR A 661 -4.91 -44.61 1.34
C THR A 661 -4.84 -43.75 2.59
N SER A 662 -5.97 -43.46 3.24
CA SER A 662 -6.04 -42.61 4.44
C SER A 662 -7.05 -43.18 5.44
N PRO A 663 -6.76 -43.15 6.75
CA PRO A 663 -7.73 -43.52 7.78
C PRO A 663 -8.71 -42.39 8.11
N VAL A 664 -8.42 -41.15 7.68
CA VAL A 664 -9.21 -39.94 7.94
C VAL A 664 -9.80 -39.34 6.67
N LEU A 665 -10.97 -38.72 6.78
CA LEU A 665 -11.62 -37.98 5.70
C LEU A 665 -10.91 -36.65 5.47
N PHE A 666 -10.78 -36.27 4.21
CA PHE A 666 -10.30 -34.96 3.78
C PHE A 666 -11.22 -34.45 2.67
N GLU A 667 -11.35 -33.14 2.55
CA GLU A 667 -12.27 -32.46 1.62
C GLU A 667 -11.61 -32.23 0.26
N ASN A 668 -10.31 -31.92 0.29
CA ASN A 668 -9.51 -31.70 -0.91
C ASN A 668 -8.04 -32.05 -0.68
N VAL A 669 -7.33 -32.27 -1.79
CA VAL A 669 -5.87 -32.39 -1.84
C VAL A 669 -5.32 -31.23 -2.65
N LYS A 670 -4.57 -30.34 -1.99
CA LYS A 670 -3.82 -29.27 -2.66
C LYS A 670 -2.45 -29.79 -3.05
N ILE A 671 -2.07 -29.58 -4.30
CA ILE A 671 -0.77 -29.97 -4.83
C ILE A 671 0.06 -28.71 -4.95
N ARG A 672 1.22 -28.69 -4.31
CA ARG A 672 2.14 -27.57 -4.34
C ARG A 672 3.45 -27.92 -5.02
N SER A 673 3.98 -26.95 -5.74
CA SER A 673 5.36 -26.98 -6.24
C SER A 673 6.37 -26.96 -5.08
N ASN A 674 7.64 -27.19 -5.39
CA ASN A 674 8.74 -27.00 -4.44
C ASN A 674 8.93 -25.55 -3.98
N THR A 675 8.35 -24.57 -4.69
CA THR A 675 8.31 -23.14 -4.29
C THR A 675 7.10 -22.79 -3.44
N GLY A 676 6.18 -23.74 -3.19
CA GLY A 676 5.00 -23.59 -2.33
C GLY A 676 3.74 -23.11 -3.05
N GLU A 677 3.81 -22.82 -4.35
CA GLU A 677 2.66 -22.43 -5.18
C GLU A 677 1.69 -23.60 -5.35
N ILE A 678 0.38 -23.36 -5.24
CA ILE A 678 -0.65 -24.38 -5.51
C ILE A 678 -0.77 -24.54 -7.02
N VAL A 679 -0.34 -25.69 -7.53
CA VAL A 679 -0.40 -26.02 -8.96
C VAL A 679 -1.67 -26.78 -9.34
N ALA A 680 -2.36 -27.37 -8.37
CA ALA A 680 -3.65 -28.04 -8.57
C ALA A 680 -4.39 -28.23 -7.23
N ILE A 681 -5.72 -28.33 -7.29
CA ILE A 681 -6.57 -28.72 -6.16
C ILE A 681 -7.49 -29.82 -6.65
N ILE A 682 -7.42 -30.99 -6.02
CA ILE A 682 -8.28 -32.13 -6.32
C ILE A 682 -9.36 -32.20 -5.25
N GLN A 683 -10.61 -32.00 -5.65
CA GLN A 683 -11.77 -32.17 -4.77
C GLN A 683 -12.05 -33.66 -4.57
N THR A 684 -12.33 -34.06 -3.33
CA THR A 684 -12.79 -35.42 -3.04
C THR A 684 -14.26 -35.36 -2.65
N ASP A 685 -15.12 -36.11 -3.35
CA ASP A 685 -16.60 -36.04 -3.23
C ASP A 685 -17.19 -36.53 -1.89
N ASN A 686 -16.50 -36.37 -0.75
CA ASN A 686 -16.95 -36.76 0.59
C ASN A 686 -17.43 -38.24 0.69
N ARG A 687 -16.74 -39.17 0.02
CA ARG A 687 -17.10 -40.60 0.03
C ARG A 687 -16.09 -41.48 0.78
N TYR A 688 -16.61 -42.07 1.87
CA TYR A 688 -16.23 -43.29 2.61
C TYR A 688 -14.83 -43.39 3.24
N VAL A 689 -14.84 -43.54 4.58
CA VAL A 689 -13.70 -43.90 5.43
C VAL A 689 -13.13 -45.27 4.99
N GLY A 690 -11.85 -45.32 4.59
CA GLY A 690 -11.10 -46.57 4.41
C GLY A 690 -10.89 -47.09 2.97
N GLU A 691 -11.28 -46.36 1.91
CA GLU A 691 -10.99 -46.76 0.52
C GLU A 691 -9.80 -46.01 -0.12
N LYS A 692 -9.23 -46.62 -1.17
CA LYS A 692 -8.12 -46.10 -1.97
C LYS A 692 -8.60 -44.99 -2.90
N ILE A 693 -8.03 -43.80 -2.82
CA ILE A 693 -8.29 -42.66 -3.71
C ILE A 693 -7.23 -42.64 -4.81
N ILE A 694 -7.64 -42.51 -6.07
CA ILE A 694 -6.71 -42.37 -7.20
C ILE A 694 -6.58 -40.89 -7.53
N LEU A 695 -5.35 -40.38 -7.47
CA LEU A 695 -5.00 -39.03 -7.93
C LEU A 695 -4.40 -39.13 -9.33
N ASP A 696 -4.96 -38.38 -10.27
CA ASP A 696 -4.41 -38.16 -11.60
C ASP A 696 -3.55 -36.90 -11.59
N LEU A 697 -2.25 -37.10 -11.82
CA LEU A 697 -1.19 -36.10 -11.81
C LEU A 697 -0.50 -36.01 -13.17
N GLN A 698 -1.07 -36.59 -14.23
CA GLN A 698 -0.43 -36.65 -15.56
C GLN A 698 -0.21 -35.28 -16.19
N GLY A 699 -0.97 -34.25 -15.77
CA GLY A 699 -0.82 -32.87 -16.22
C GLY A 699 0.36 -32.11 -15.62
N LEU A 700 1.05 -32.66 -14.61
CA LEU A 700 2.18 -32.02 -13.94
C LEU A 700 3.51 -32.44 -14.57
N VAL A 701 4.51 -31.56 -14.60
CA VAL A 701 5.86 -31.89 -15.12
C VAL A 701 6.65 -32.79 -14.15
N SER A 702 7.72 -33.43 -14.62
CA SER A 702 8.59 -34.23 -13.72
C SER A 702 9.20 -33.32 -12.64
N GLY A 703 9.13 -33.71 -11.37
CA GLY A 703 9.55 -32.88 -10.26
C GLY A 703 9.10 -33.37 -8.89
N MET A 704 9.48 -32.62 -7.86
CA MET A 704 9.04 -32.85 -6.47
C MET A 704 7.87 -31.93 -6.14
N TYR A 705 6.82 -32.52 -5.58
CA TYR A 705 5.61 -31.83 -5.17
C TYR A 705 5.24 -32.18 -3.73
N SER A 706 4.51 -31.31 -3.06
CA SER A 706 3.83 -31.62 -1.79
C SER A 706 2.33 -31.75 -2.01
N LEU A 707 1.76 -32.85 -1.50
CA LEU A 707 0.34 -33.11 -1.43
C LEU A 707 -0.12 -32.72 -0.02
N GLU A 708 -0.89 -31.65 0.08
CA GLU A 708 -1.50 -31.15 1.31
C GLU A 708 -2.95 -31.63 1.36
N PHE A 709 -3.25 -32.47 2.33
CA PHE A 709 -4.58 -33.00 2.59
C PHE A 709 -5.24 -32.17 3.67
N VAL A 710 -6.44 -31.65 3.38
CA VAL A 710 -7.15 -30.71 4.26
C VAL A 710 -8.46 -31.34 4.72
N SER A 711 -8.67 -31.40 6.03
CA SER A 711 -9.97 -31.70 6.65
C SER A 711 -10.39 -30.58 7.61
N SER A 712 -11.63 -30.64 8.09
CA SER A 712 -12.16 -29.70 9.09
C SER A 712 -11.47 -29.77 10.45
N GLU A 713 -10.70 -30.83 10.72
CA GLU A 713 -10.08 -31.10 12.03
C GLU A 713 -8.55 -31.24 11.95
N VAL A 714 -7.99 -31.59 10.78
CA VAL A 714 -6.57 -31.90 10.64
C VAL A 714 -6.06 -31.56 9.24
N GLN A 715 -4.82 -31.10 9.15
CA GLN A 715 -4.10 -30.88 7.90
C GLN A 715 -2.77 -31.63 7.93
N PHE A 716 -2.42 -32.32 6.85
CA PHE A 716 -1.13 -33.02 6.75
C PHE A 716 -0.56 -33.01 5.33
N VAL A 717 0.75 -33.23 5.21
CA VAL A 717 1.48 -33.09 3.94
C VAL A 717 2.31 -34.34 3.61
N LYS A 718 2.24 -34.82 2.36
CA LYS A 718 3.11 -35.88 1.83
C LYS A 718 3.89 -35.38 0.61
N LYS A 719 5.17 -35.73 0.52
CA LYS A 719 5.97 -35.44 -0.67
C LYS A 719 5.76 -36.52 -1.73
N ILE A 720 5.65 -36.12 -2.99
CA ILE A 720 5.59 -37.03 -4.13
C ILE A 720 6.60 -36.60 -5.21
N ALA A 721 7.30 -37.59 -5.78
CA ALA A 721 8.13 -37.41 -6.95
C ALA A 721 7.36 -37.86 -8.20
N ILE A 722 7.23 -36.98 -9.19
CA ILE A 722 6.67 -37.31 -10.51
C ILE A 722 7.84 -37.52 -11.47
N VAL A 723 7.87 -38.68 -12.12
CA VAL A 723 8.91 -39.08 -13.07
C VAL A 723 8.22 -39.67 -14.29
N HIS A 724 8.20 -38.91 -15.38
CA HIS A 724 7.63 -39.32 -16.68
C HIS A 724 8.61 -40.15 -17.51
#